data_AF-A0A942SKF9-F1
#
_entry.id   AF-A0A942SKF9-F1
#
_cell.length_a   1.000
_cell.length_b   1.000
_cell.length_c   1.000
_cell.angle_alpha   90.00
_cell.angle_beta   90.00
_cell.angle_gamma   90.00
#
_symmetry.space_group_name_H-M   'P 1'
#
loop_
_entity.id
_entity.type
_entity.pdbx_description
1 polymer ?
#
loop_
_entity_poly.entity_id
_entity_poly.type
_entity_poly.pdbx_seq_one_letter_code
_entity_poly.pdbx_strand_id
1 'polypeptide(L)'
;RFRVGPDSAGADPGPKCYRREGPLAVTDANVMVGKLIPDFFPKIFGRTNDQPIDAEAVRGAFAKLAKEVGGGRSPEEIADGFITIAVENMANAIKKISVARGYDVTRYALNCFGGAGGQHACLVADSLGMKSVVIHPLSGLLSAYGMGLADIRATRTQALEEKLGTKALASVNRIGKKLGAEVKREVASQGVASSQIQVIVRAHLRYAGTDTPLEVVAGTLKKMQRDFEAAHKSRFGFMDRDKEIVVEAVSVEAIGGGAKFSERAGKTTNSKLPGPRRKTEFFSRGKSQTAGVYTRDQIKPGHTIKGPALLIEPNQTIVIEDGWAAKLTAKDHIVLTRIKVLARKHAIGTKADPVLLEVFNNLFMSIAEQMGVTLQNTAYSVNIKERLDFSCAVFAQDGTLVANAPHMPVHLGSMDRSVETVIRANKGKIRPGDVYALNAPYNGGTHLPDITVCTPVFDAKGKNILFWVASRGHHADVGGVAPGSMSPLATHIDEEGVYIDNFKLVDRGRFREKELYALLEGAKYPARNPLQNVNDLKAQIAANEKGVRELRKMIALFGMPVVKAYMGHVQDNAAESVRRVLDRLHDSEFSYEMDQGTFIRVKISVDKKKREATVDFTGTSPQQNTNFNAPAPVTRAAVLYVFRVMVDDEIPMNAGCLRPINIVVPERSMLSPEYPAAVVAGNVETSQAITNCLFGALGALSCAQGTMNNLTYGNDNYQYYETICSGSPAGPGFNGTDAVHTHMTNTRLTDPEVLEFRFPVVLEDFHIRKDSGGRGKWRAGDGIYRRVRFREKMDCAILSGHRRVPPFGLAGGESGHVGENRVRRLNGIEEKLKGCDQTVLEAGEAVIIVTPTAGGYGPLS
;
A
#
# COMPACT_ATOMS: atom_id res chain seq x y z
N ARG A 1 -23.85 -4.70 -0.81
CA ARG A 1 -22.69 -4.17 -0.04
C ARG A 1 -22.96 -2.72 0.30
N PHE A 2 -22.50 -2.23 1.43
CA PHE A 2 -22.54 -0.80 1.78
C PHE A 2 -21.12 -0.22 1.73
N ARG A 3 -20.96 1.05 1.35
CA ARG A 3 -19.66 1.74 1.26
C ARG A 3 -19.74 3.18 1.75
N VAL A 4 -18.61 3.70 2.23
CA VAL A 4 -18.44 5.09 2.63
C VAL A 4 -17.05 5.57 2.20
N GLY A 5 -17.02 6.59 1.34
CA GLY A 5 -15.78 7.07 0.71
C GLY A 5 -15.23 6.10 -0.35
N PRO A 6 -14.12 6.46 -1.02
CA PRO A 6 -13.33 7.69 -0.85
C PRO A 6 -14.02 8.95 -1.42
N ASP A 7 -15.05 8.78 -2.25
CA ASP A 7 -15.82 9.89 -2.82
C ASP A 7 -16.41 10.78 -1.74
N SER A 8 -16.39 12.09 -2.00
CA SER A 8 -16.86 13.12 -1.10
C SER A 8 -17.99 13.91 -1.75
N ALA A 9 -19.02 14.22 -0.97
CA ALA A 9 -20.07 15.15 -1.38
C ALA A 9 -19.57 16.62 -1.43
N GLY A 10 -18.33 16.87 -1.00
CA GLY A 10 -17.77 18.21 -0.85
C GLY A 10 -18.51 19.04 0.19
N ALA A 11 -18.34 20.36 0.10
CA ALA A 11 -19.20 21.32 0.79
C ALA A 11 -20.34 21.83 -0.12
N ASP A 12 -20.18 21.67 -1.43
CA ASP A 12 -21.17 22.00 -2.45
C ASP A 12 -21.16 20.89 -3.51
N PRO A 13 -22.26 20.14 -3.71
CA PRO A 13 -23.57 20.33 -3.05
C PRO A 13 -23.58 19.95 -1.56
N GLY A 14 -22.58 19.22 -1.07
CA GLY A 14 -22.51 18.76 0.32
C GLY A 14 -23.47 17.61 0.64
N PRO A 15 -23.65 17.26 1.93
CA PRO A 15 -24.63 16.27 2.39
C PRO A 15 -26.06 16.57 1.92
N LYS A 16 -26.90 15.54 1.81
CA LYS A 16 -28.32 15.64 1.43
C LYS A 16 -29.07 16.67 2.28
N CYS A 17 -28.79 16.70 3.58
CA CYS A 17 -29.41 17.61 4.53
C CYS A 17 -29.06 19.09 4.32
N TYR A 18 -28.09 19.43 3.47
CA TYR A 18 -27.70 20.83 3.20
C TYR A 18 -28.65 21.55 2.24
N ARG A 19 -29.67 20.86 1.70
CA ARG A 19 -30.70 21.42 0.80
C ARG A 19 -30.14 21.94 -0.53
N ARG A 20 -29.09 21.30 -1.03
CA ARG A 20 -28.44 21.60 -2.33
C ARG A 20 -28.36 20.38 -3.24
N GLU A 21 -29.30 19.45 -3.07
CA GLU A 21 -29.42 18.24 -3.90
C GLU A 21 -28.24 17.26 -3.82
N GLY A 22 -27.40 17.38 -2.78
CA GLY A 22 -26.29 16.48 -2.56
C GLY A 22 -26.68 15.02 -2.23
N PRO A 23 -25.75 14.07 -2.35
CA PRO A 23 -25.98 12.67 -2.02
C PRO A 23 -26.05 12.42 -0.52
N LEU A 24 -26.45 11.21 -0.10
CA LEU A 24 -26.32 10.78 1.29
C LEU A 24 -24.84 10.73 1.70
N ALA A 25 -24.50 11.36 2.82
CA ALA A 25 -23.17 11.39 3.41
C ALA A 25 -23.18 10.94 4.89
N VAL A 26 -22.00 10.84 5.52
CA VAL A 26 -21.87 10.46 6.94
C VAL A 26 -22.62 11.42 7.86
N THR A 27 -22.66 12.70 7.53
CA THR A 27 -23.44 13.71 8.27
C THR A 27 -24.94 13.38 8.21
N ASP A 28 -25.47 12.96 7.06
CA ASP A 28 -26.86 12.54 6.93
C ASP A 28 -27.15 11.29 7.74
N ALA A 29 -26.21 10.34 7.80
CA ALA A 29 -26.35 9.18 8.66
C ALA A 29 -26.48 9.58 10.14
N ASN A 30 -25.68 10.55 10.62
CA ASN A 30 -25.82 11.09 11.98
C ASN A 30 -27.16 11.81 12.22
N VAL A 31 -27.71 12.48 11.20
CA VAL A 31 -29.06 13.06 11.26
C VAL A 31 -30.12 11.97 11.36
N MET A 32 -30.02 10.94 10.52
CA MET A 32 -30.95 9.81 10.47
C MET A 32 -31.01 9.07 11.81
N VAL A 33 -29.85 8.78 12.41
CA VAL A 33 -29.79 8.10 13.70
C VAL A 33 -30.04 9.02 14.90
N GLY A 34 -30.34 10.30 14.70
CA GLY A 34 -30.65 11.24 15.79
C GLY A 34 -29.44 11.75 16.60
N LYS A 35 -28.22 11.54 16.12
CA LYS A 35 -26.98 12.10 16.71
C LYS A 35 -26.78 13.58 16.37
N LEU A 36 -27.40 14.03 15.28
CA LEU A 36 -27.51 15.44 14.91
C LEU A 36 -28.96 15.90 14.93
N ILE A 37 -29.23 16.98 15.66
CA ILE A 37 -30.57 17.54 15.84
C ILE A 37 -30.65 18.88 15.09
N PRO A 38 -31.56 19.04 14.11
CA PRO A 38 -31.70 20.26 13.33
C PRO A 38 -31.88 21.54 14.17
N ASP A 39 -32.64 21.46 15.27
CA ASP A 39 -32.92 22.59 16.17
C ASP A 39 -31.66 23.21 16.80
N PHE A 40 -30.61 22.39 16.93
CA PHE A 40 -29.34 22.76 17.57
C PHE A 40 -28.19 22.93 16.56
N PHE A 41 -28.51 22.89 15.26
CA PHE A 41 -27.54 23.06 14.19
C PHE A 41 -27.67 24.47 13.58
N PRO A 42 -26.58 25.11 13.12
CA PRO A 42 -26.66 26.43 12.51
C PRO A 42 -27.62 26.48 11.32
N LYS A 43 -28.42 27.55 11.25
CA LYS A 43 -29.36 27.78 10.15
C LYS A 43 -28.68 28.53 9.00
N ILE A 44 -27.81 27.84 8.29
CA ILE A 44 -26.99 28.40 7.20
C ILE A 44 -27.16 27.67 5.86
N PHE A 45 -28.23 26.87 5.75
CA PHE A 45 -28.47 25.98 4.62
C PHE A 45 -29.64 26.45 3.74
N GLY A 46 -29.87 25.76 2.63
CA GLY A 46 -30.88 26.16 1.64
C GLY A 46 -30.40 27.27 0.71
N ARG A 47 -31.25 27.65 -0.24
CA ARG A 47 -30.92 28.64 -1.29
C ARG A 47 -30.60 30.03 -0.74
N THR A 48 -31.18 30.36 0.41
CA THR A 48 -31.07 31.66 1.10
C THR A 48 -30.07 31.64 2.27
N ASN A 49 -29.45 30.49 2.56
CA ASN A 49 -28.50 30.29 3.67
C ASN A 49 -29.04 30.72 5.06
N ASP A 50 -30.32 30.47 5.34
CA ASP A 50 -31.01 30.81 6.58
C ASP A 50 -31.87 29.66 7.14
N GLN A 51 -31.77 28.47 6.54
CA GLN A 51 -32.58 27.30 6.90
C GLN A 51 -31.76 26.27 7.71
N PRO A 52 -32.43 25.49 8.59
CA PRO A 52 -31.78 24.36 9.24
C PRO A 52 -31.51 23.22 8.26
N ILE A 53 -30.68 22.28 8.67
CA ILE A 53 -30.49 21.00 7.97
C ILE A 53 -31.83 20.25 7.79
N ASP A 54 -31.98 19.59 6.64
CA ASP A 54 -33.22 18.92 6.26
C ASP A 54 -33.26 17.45 6.72
N ALA A 55 -33.81 17.22 7.91
CA ALA A 55 -33.98 15.86 8.43
C ALA A 55 -35.04 15.04 7.67
N GLU A 56 -36.04 15.67 7.05
CA GLU A 56 -37.07 14.95 6.30
C GLU A 56 -36.52 14.41 4.98
N ALA A 57 -35.73 15.21 4.26
CA ALA A 57 -35.04 14.78 3.06
C ALA A 57 -34.11 13.57 3.33
N VAL A 58 -33.42 13.59 4.48
CA VAL A 58 -32.58 12.48 4.93
C VAL A 58 -33.40 11.23 5.23
N ARG A 59 -34.48 11.33 6.01
CA ARG A 59 -35.37 10.19 6.32
C ARG A 59 -35.95 9.57 5.05
N GLY A 60 -36.41 10.41 4.12
CA GLY A 60 -36.94 9.96 2.83
C GLY A 60 -35.89 9.21 2.01
N ALA A 61 -34.65 9.72 1.97
CA ALA A 61 -33.56 9.08 1.24
C ALA A 61 -33.15 7.73 1.86
N PHE A 62 -33.01 7.63 3.20
CA PHE A 62 -32.70 6.35 3.85
C PHE A 62 -33.87 5.36 3.79
N ALA A 63 -35.13 5.82 3.82
CA ALA A 63 -36.29 4.96 3.61
C ALA A 63 -36.33 4.38 2.20
N LYS A 64 -35.96 5.18 1.19
CA LYS A 64 -35.80 4.69 -0.19
C LYS A 64 -34.67 3.65 -0.27
N LEU A 65 -33.52 3.96 0.32
CA LEU A 65 -32.37 3.04 0.34
C LEU A 65 -32.69 1.73 1.06
N ALA A 66 -33.45 1.77 2.17
CA ALA A 66 -33.90 0.56 2.87
C ALA A 66 -34.77 -0.35 1.99
N LYS A 67 -35.65 0.24 1.17
CA LYS A 67 -36.46 -0.51 0.20
C LYS A 67 -35.60 -1.12 -0.91
N GLU A 68 -34.64 -0.36 -1.44
CA GLU A 68 -33.72 -0.82 -2.50
C GLU A 68 -32.84 -1.98 -2.04
N VAL A 69 -32.33 -1.91 -0.80
CA VAL A 69 -31.47 -2.96 -0.23
C VAL A 69 -32.25 -4.23 0.11
N GLY A 70 -33.50 -4.10 0.56
CA GLY A 70 -34.32 -5.21 1.01
C GLY A 70 -33.81 -5.86 2.31
N GLY A 71 -34.40 -7.01 2.68
CA GLY A 71 -33.93 -7.81 3.83
C GLY A 71 -34.37 -7.31 5.22
N GLY A 72 -35.37 -6.41 5.29
CA GLY A 72 -36.07 -6.07 6.53
C GLY A 72 -35.33 -5.13 7.49
N ARG A 73 -34.19 -4.55 7.11
CA ARG A 73 -33.48 -3.54 7.91
C ARG A 73 -34.22 -2.19 7.88
N SER A 74 -34.30 -1.56 9.04
CA SER A 74 -34.81 -0.19 9.19
C SER A 74 -33.85 0.85 8.59
N PRO A 75 -34.35 2.02 8.18
CA PRO A 75 -33.52 3.15 7.75
C PRO A 75 -32.42 3.52 8.76
N GLU A 76 -32.72 3.45 10.06
CA GLU A 76 -31.80 3.70 11.17
C GLU A 76 -30.67 2.67 11.23
N GLU A 77 -30.97 1.38 11.05
CA GLU A 77 -29.95 0.32 11.00
C GLU A 77 -29.00 0.48 9.82
N ILE A 78 -29.51 0.93 8.67
CA ILE A 78 -28.69 1.21 7.50
C ILE A 78 -27.76 2.40 7.76
N ALA A 79 -28.28 3.49 8.33
CA ALA A 79 -27.48 4.66 8.69
C ALA A 79 -26.39 4.33 9.74
N ASP A 80 -26.72 3.56 10.79
CA ASP A 80 -25.75 3.08 11.78
C ASP A 80 -24.68 2.17 11.15
N GLY A 81 -25.07 1.38 10.14
CA GLY A 81 -24.15 0.58 9.31
C GLY A 81 -23.13 1.45 8.56
N PHE A 82 -23.56 2.53 7.92
CA PHE A 82 -22.63 3.47 7.26
C PHE A 82 -21.72 4.17 8.27
N ILE A 83 -22.23 4.59 9.43
CA ILE A 83 -21.39 5.15 10.50
C ILE A 83 -20.34 4.14 10.96
N THR A 84 -20.71 2.87 11.10
CA THR A 84 -19.80 1.79 11.49
C THR A 84 -18.67 1.62 10.46
N ILE A 85 -18.99 1.60 9.17
CA ILE A 85 -18.00 1.53 8.08
C ILE A 85 -17.06 2.75 8.11
N ALA A 86 -17.62 3.95 8.25
CA ALA A 86 -16.84 5.18 8.32
C ALA A 86 -15.87 5.18 9.51
N VAL A 87 -16.33 4.73 10.68
CA VAL A 87 -15.52 4.61 11.90
C VAL A 87 -14.38 3.62 11.71
N GLU A 88 -14.63 2.46 11.11
CA GLU A 88 -13.58 1.47 10.82
C GLU A 88 -12.54 2.02 9.84
N ASN A 89 -12.96 2.75 8.80
CA ASN A 89 -12.04 3.41 7.87
C ASN A 89 -11.16 4.45 8.58
N MET A 90 -11.74 5.30 9.43
CA MET A 90 -11.01 6.27 10.26
C MET A 90 -10.02 5.58 11.21
N ALA A 91 -10.44 4.52 11.90
CA ALA A 91 -9.59 3.76 12.82
C ALA A 91 -8.44 3.07 12.08
N ASN A 92 -8.68 2.53 10.88
CA ASN A 92 -7.65 1.91 10.05
C ASN A 92 -6.59 2.91 9.59
N ALA A 93 -6.99 4.12 9.17
CA ALA A 93 -6.05 5.18 8.82
C ALA A 93 -5.13 5.56 9.99
N ILE A 94 -5.71 5.71 11.20
CA ILE A 94 -4.95 6.00 12.42
C ILE A 94 -3.99 4.85 12.77
N LYS A 95 -4.45 3.59 12.68
CA LYS A 95 -3.60 2.40 12.91
C LYS A 95 -2.45 2.34 11.92
N LYS A 96 -2.69 2.54 10.62
CA LYS A 96 -1.67 2.48 9.56
C LYS A 96 -0.51 3.44 9.85
N ILE A 97 -0.81 4.71 10.13
CA ILE A 97 0.21 5.73 10.44
C ILE A 97 0.93 5.42 11.76
N SER A 98 0.18 5.01 12.80
CA SER A 98 0.74 4.77 14.13
C SER A 98 1.65 3.54 14.16
N VAL A 99 1.24 2.45 13.49
CA VAL A 99 2.02 1.22 13.36
C VAL A 99 3.28 1.45 12.53
N ALA A 100 3.21 2.22 11.43
CA ALA A 100 4.40 2.59 10.65
C ALA A 100 5.47 3.30 11.50
N ARG A 101 5.05 3.96 12.58
CA ARG A 101 5.92 4.66 13.55
C ARG A 101 6.23 3.84 14.81
N GLY A 102 5.73 2.60 14.93
CA GLY A 102 6.00 1.70 16.07
C GLY A 102 5.21 2.00 17.35
N TYR A 103 4.11 2.77 17.29
CA TYR A 103 3.34 3.16 18.48
C TYR A 103 2.23 2.16 18.84
N ASP A 104 2.10 1.85 20.13
CA ASP A 104 0.91 1.20 20.69
C ASP A 104 -0.16 2.26 21.00
N VAL A 105 -1.13 2.37 20.09
CA VAL A 105 -2.22 3.35 20.16
C VAL A 105 -3.09 3.23 21.41
N THR A 106 -3.16 2.05 22.04
CA THR A 106 -4.05 1.82 23.19
C THR A 106 -3.62 2.58 24.46
N ARG A 107 -2.36 3.05 24.48
CA ARG A 107 -1.76 3.81 25.59
C ARG A 107 -1.96 5.32 25.49
N TYR A 108 -2.54 5.80 24.39
CA TYR A 108 -2.73 7.23 24.13
C TYR A 108 -4.19 7.66 24.34
N ALA A 109 -4.39 8.97 24.48
CA ALA A 109 -5.70 9.58 24.35
C ALA A 109 -5.91 10.05 22.90
N LEU A 110 -7.11 9.81 22.35
CA LEU A 110 -7.49 10.33 21.04
C LEU A 110 -7.75 11.83 21.16
N ASN A 111 -6.98 12.67 20.47
CA ASN A 111 -7.32 14.08 20.32
C ASN A 111 -8.28 14.25 19.14
N CYS A 112 -9.47 14.78 19.37
CA CYS A 112 -10.51 14.87 18.35
C CYS A 112 -10.83 16.33 18.00
N PHE A 113 -10.86 16.64 16.71
CA PHE A 113 -11.05 18.00 16.19
C PHE A 113 -11.91 18.04 14.93
N GLY A 114 -12.32 19.24 14.52
CA GLY A 114 -13.27 19.49 13.44
C GLY A 114 -14.73 19.38 13.90
N GLY A 115 -15.66 19.96 13.13
CA GLY A 115 -17.09 20.02 13.50
C GLY A 115 -17.80 18.66 13.58
N ALA A 116 -17.28 17.65 12.87
CA ALA A 116 -17.78 16.28 12.92
C ALA A 116 -16.99 15.35 13.85
N GLY A 117 -15.83 15.77 14.37
CA GLY A 117 -14.96 14.90 15.16
C GLY A 117 -15.67 14.33 16.39
N GLY A 118 -16.29 15.22 17.19
CA GLY A 118 -17.05 14.85 18.39
C GLY A 118 -18.20 13.87 18.13
N GLN A 119 -18.69 13.76 16.90
CA GLN A 119 -19.80 12.87 16.53
C GLN A 119 -19.36 11.39 16.44
N HIS A 120 -18.08 11.14 16.16
CA HIS A 120 -17.54 9.80 15.94
C HIS A 120 -16.49 9.38 16.99
N ALA A 121 -16.05 10.31 17.84
CA ALA A 121 -14.88 10.12 18.70
C ALA A 121 -14.95 8.88 19.62
N CYS A 122 -16.09 8.63 20.28
CA CYS A 122 -16.26 7.45 21.14
C CYS A 122 -16.14 6.14 20.34
N LEU A 123 -16.75 6.08 19.15
CA LEU A 123 -16.75 4.87 18.32
C LEU A 123 -15.38 4.59 17.71
N VAL A 124 -14.67 5.63 17.25
CA VAL A 124 -13.29 5.52 16.76
C VAL A 124 -12.36 5.06 17.89
N ALA A 125 -12.48 5.64 19.09
CA ALA A 125 -11.70 5.22 20.24
C ALA A 125 -11.97 3.76 20.64
N ASP A 126 -13.23 3.32 20.63
CA ASP A 126 -13.59 1.92 20.88
C ASP A 126 -12.96 0.96 19.83
N SER A 127 -12.96 1.31 18.54
CA SER A 127 -12.35 0.49 17.46
C SER A 127 -10.81 0.45 17.54
N LEU A 128 -10.20 1.51 18.06
CA LEU A 128 -8.76 1.60 18.35
C LEU A 128 -8.36 0.94 19.68
N GLY A 129 -9.33 0.59 20.54
CA GLY A 129 -9.07 0.10 21.89
C GLY A 129 -8.56 1.18 22.86
N MET A 130 -8.74 2.46 22.53
CA MET A 130 -8.40 3.59 23.39
C MET A 130 -9.48 3.81 24.46
N LYS A 131 -9.08 4.27 25.64
CA LYS A 131 -9.99 4.48 26.78
C LYS A 131 -10.34 5.94 27.06
N SER A 132 -9.67 6.85 26.37
CA SER A 132 -9.76 8.29 26.62
C SER A 132 -9.75 9.08 25.32
N VAL A 133 -10.61 10.09 25.25
CA VAL A 133 -10.63 11.10 24.19
C VAL A 133 -10.54 12.47 24.83
N VAL A 134 -9.76 13.37 24.22
CA VAL A 134 -9.69 14.79 24.59
C VAL A 134 -10.29 15.62 23.47
N ILE A 135 -11.20 16.52 23.83
CA ILE A 135 -11.82 17.49 22.93
C ILE A 135 -11.57 18.88 23.52
N HIS A 136 -10.80 19.69 22.79
CA HIS A 136 -10.51 21.07 23.15
C HIS A 136 -11.76 21.96 22.90
N PRO A 137 -12.02 23.02 23.70
CA PRO A 137 -13.16 23.93 23.48
C PRO A 137 -13.12 24.62 22.10
N LEU A 138 -11.92 24.77 21.54
CA LEU A 138 -11.69 25.28 20.19
C LEU A 138 -11.51 24.17 19.15
N SER A 139 -12.00 22.94 19.36
CA SER A 139 -11.79 21.81 18.43
C SER A 139 -12.23 22.11 16.99
N GLY A 140 -13.28 22.91 16.79
CA GLY A 140 -13.72 23.38 15.48
C GLY A 140 -12.80 24.43 14.83
N LEU A 141 -11.92 25.06 15.61
CA LEU A 141 -10.97 26.10 15.21
C LEU A 141 -9.52 25.73 15.59
N LEU A 142 -9.26 24.45 15.83
CA LEU A 142 -8.04 24.01 16.51
C LEU A 142 -6.78 24.33 15.69
N SER A 143 -6.89 24.33 14.36
CA SER A 143 -5.80 24.71 13.46
C SER A 143 -5.39 26.17 13.66
N ALA A 144 -6.33 27.10 13.76
CA ALA A 144 -6.04 28.51 14.00
C ALA A 144 -5.41 28.73 15.39
N TYR A 145 -5.94 28.04 16.41
CA TYR A 145 -5.34 28.04 17.74
C TYR A 145 -3.91 27.48 17.71
N GLY A 146 -3.69 26.34 17.04
CA GLY A 146 -2.38 25.72 16.86
C GLY A 146 -1.38 26.63 16.14
N MET A 147 -1.81 27.35 15.10
CA MET A 147 -0.99 28.36 14.42
C MET A 147 -0.53 29.47 15.36
N GLY A 148 -1.42 29.96 16.23
CA GLY A 148 -1.07 31.00 17.22
C GLY A 148 -0.14 30.51 18.33
N LEU A 149 -0.14 29.21 18.64
CA LEU A 149 0.75 28.59 19.63
C LEU A 149 2.06 28.07 19.05
N ALA A 150 2.14 27.90 17.73
CA ALA A 150 3.28 27.26 17.09
C ALA A 150 4.55 28.08 17.33
N ASP A 151 5.63 27.36 17.65
CA ASP A 151 6.96 27.98 17.66
C ASP A 151 7.37 28.38 16.23
N ILE A 152 8.08 29.49 16.12
CA ILE A 152 8.85 29.81 14.92
C ILE A 152 10.02 28.84 14.86
N ARG A 153 10.16 28.16 13.71
CA ARG A 153 11.18 27.13 13.49
C ARG A 153 11.96 27.41 12.22
N ALA A 154 13.27 27.18 12.30
CA ALA A 154 14.14 27.09 11.13
C ALA A 154 14.96 25.80 11.23
N THR A 155 15.02 25.06 10.12
CA THR A 155 15.75 23.79 10.04
C THR A 155 16.78 23.84 8.93
N ARG A 156 17.95 23.25 9.17
CA ARG A 156 18.95 22.94 8.14
C ARG A 156 19.44 21.52 8.34
N THR A 157 19.70 20.84 7.24
CA THR A 157 20.28 19.50 7.23
C THR A 157 21.49 19.48 6.33
N GLN A 158 22.53 18.76 6.73
CA GLN A 158 23.71 18.52 5.91
C GLN A 158 24.09 17.04 6.00
N ALA A 159 24.29 16.41 4.85
CA ALA A 159 24.84 15.05 4.76
C ALA A 159 26.28 15.00 5.29
N LEU A 160 26.64 13.90 5.92
CA LEU A 160 27.95 13.65 6.54
C LEU A 160 28.54 12.29 6.13
N GLU A 161 27.75 11.22 6.15
CA GLU A 161 28.16 9.86 5.78
C GLU A 161 29.49 9.42 6.43
N GLU A 162 29.53 9.43 7.77
CA GLU A 162 30.70 8.99 8.53
C GLU A 162 30.34 7.87 9.51
N LYS A 163 31.19 6.83 9.61
CA LYS A 163 31.08 5.80 10.64
C LYS A 163 31.05 6.43 12.03
N LEU A 164 30.07 6.02 12.84
CA LEU A 164 29.89 6.49 14.21
C LEU A 164 31.17 6.24 15.02
N GLY A 165 31.83 7.32 15.42
CA GLY A 165 33.13 7.30 16.07
C GLY A 165 33.60 8.71 16.41
N THR A 166 34.85 8.85 16.87
CA THR A 166 35.41 10.14 17.30
C THR A 166 35.43 11.18 16.17
N LYS A 167 35.76 10.76 14.94
CA LYS A 167 35.70 11.60 13.73
C LYS A 167 34.27 12.12 13.49
N ALA A 168 33.29 11.22 13.43
CA ALA A 168 31.90 11.58 13.23
C ALA A 168 31.38 12.52 14.32
N LEU A 169 31.75 12.30 15.59
CA LEU A 169 31.37 13.21 16.68
C LEU A 169 31.95 14.62 16.48
N ALA A 170 33.21 14.75 16.04
CA ALA A 170 33.82 16.04 15.74
C ALA A 170 33.10 16.73 14.57
N SER A 171 32.76 15.99 13.52
CA SER A 171 31.99 16.49 12.37
C SER A 171 30.58 16.93 12.77
N VAL A 172 29.84 16.14 13.56
CA VAL A 172 28.52 16.49 14.11
C VAL A 172 28.59 17.79 14.91
N ASN A 173 29.59 17.95 15.78
CA ASN A 173 29.76 19.17 16.57
C ASN A 173 30.07 20.40 15.70
N ARG A 174 30.93 20.24 14.68
CA ARG A 174 31.29 21.33 13.75
C ARG A 174 30.09 21.76 12.92
N ILE A 175 29.40 20.81 12.29
CA ILE A 175 28.20 21.07 11.48
C ILE A 175 27.09 21.64 12.35
N GLY A 176 26.88 21.05 13.53
CA GLY A 176 25.91 21.51 14.54
C GLY A 176 26.11 22.98 14.93
N LYS A 177 27.37 23.41 15.15
CA LYS A 177 27.70 24.82 15.43
C LYS A 177 27.44 25.72 14.23
N LYS A 178 27.88 25.32 13.03
CA LYS A 178 27.71 26.10 11.79
C LYS A 178 26.23 26.33 11.48
N LEU A 179 25.48 25.24 11.29
CA LEU A 179 24.06 25.28 10.96
C LEU A 179 23.25 25.89 12.11
N GLY A 180 23.63 25.61 13.36
CA GLY A 180 23.00 26.20 14.54
C GLY A 180 23.06 27.72 14.56
N ALA A 181 24.16 28.32 14.13
CA ALA A 181 24.26 29.78 14.01
C ALA A 181 23.37 30.32 12.88
N GLU A 182 23.26 29.60 11.76
CA GLU A 182 22.39 29.96 10.63
C GLU A 182 20.91 29.93 11.02
N VAL A 183 20.42 28.80 11.55
CA VAL A 183 19.00 28.67 11.94
C VAL A 183 18.63 29.60 13.09
N LYS A 184 19.55 29.86 14.02
CA LYS A 184 19.32 30.81 15.12
C LYS A 184 19.18 32.24 14.60
N ARG A 185 19.99 32.66 13.62
CA ARG A 185 19.86 33.97 12.97
C ARG A 185 18.54 34.12 12.24
N GLU A 186 18.10 33.08 11.52
CA GLU A 186 16.83 33.09 10.80
C GLU A 186 15.64 33.28 11.76
N VAL A 187 15.58 32.51 12.85
CA VAL A 187 14.52 32.68 13.87
C VAL A 187 14.61 34.05 14.55
N ALA A 188 15.82 34.54 14.85
CA ALA A 188 16.00 35.86 15.45
C ALA A 188 15.54 37.01 14.52
N SER A 189 15.73 36.87 13.21
CA SER A 189 15.30 37.86 12.21
C SER A 189 13.77 38.02 12.14
N GLN A 190 13.02 37.04 12.66
CA GLN A 190 11.57 37.07 12.78
C GLN A 190 11.09 37.68 14.11
N GLY A 191 11.98 38.37 14.85
CA GLY A 191 11.64 39.11 16.07
C GLY A 191 11.74 38.30 17.37
N VAL A 192 12.32 37.10 17.34
CA VAL A 192 12.51 36.26 18.54
C VAL A 192 13.81 36.62 19.25
N ALA A 193 13.74 36.93 20.56
CA ALA A 193 14.93 37.23 21.35
C ALA A 193 15.89 36.04 21.41
N SER A 194 17.19 36.26 21.23
CA SER A 194 18.21 35.18 21.19
C SER A 194 18.26 34.30 22.44
N SER A 195 17.81 34.79 23.60
CA SER A 195 17.68 34.05 24.86
C SER A 195 16.46 33.11 24.90
N GLN A 196 15.49 33.31 24.00
CA GLN A 196 14.28 32.50 23.85
C GLN A 196 14.38 31.46 22.72
N ILE A 197 15.53 31.41 22.02
CA ILE A 197 15.76 30.45 20.92
C ILE A 197 16.53 29.25 21.46
N GLN A 198 15.90 28.08 21.41
CA GLN A 198 16.54 26.80 21.63
C GLN A 198 17.07 26.25 20.30
N VAL A 199 18.30 25.77 20.28
CA VAL A 199 18.87 25.05 19.13
C VAL A 199 19.03 23.58 19.50
N ILE A 200 18.45 22.71 18.69
CA ILE A 200 18.51 21.25 18.84
C ILE A 200 19.30 20.69 17.66
N VAL A 201 20.37 19.96 17.97
CA VAL A 201 21.18 19.23 16.97
C VAL A 201 20.79 17.76 17.04
N ARG A 202 20.45 17.16 15.91
CA ARG A 202 20.15 15.73 15.78
C ARG A 202 21.13 15.09 14.81
N ALA A 203 21.57 13.88 15.14
CA ALA A 203 22.31 13.01 14.24
C ALA A 203 21.34 11.99 13.65
N HIS A 204 21.39 11.82 12.34
CA HIS A 204 20.62 10.81 11.61
C HIS A 204 21.48 9.55 11.56
N LEU A 205 21.10 8.51 12.31
CA LEU A 205 21.87 7.28 12.46
C LEU A 205 21.20 6.12 11.74
N ARG A 206 21.99 5.30 11.06
CA ARG A 206 21.56 4.06 10.40
C ARG A 206 22.59 2.96 10.59
N TYR A 207 22.20 1.70 10.44
CA TYR A 207 23.18 0.63 10.30
C TYR A 207 23.82 0.72 8.91
N ALA A 208 25.12 0.42 8.80
CA ALA A 208 25.83 0.42 7.54
C ALA A 208 25.08 -0.45 6.51
N GLY A 209 24.89 0.12 5.32
CA GLY A 209 24.15 -0.52 4.22
C GLY A 209 22.62 -0.40 4.28
N THR A 210 22.03 0.22 5.30
CA THR A 210 20.58 0.48 5.36
C THR A 210 20.26 1.97 5.13
N ASP A 211 19.07 2.29 4.60
CA ASP A 211 18.73 3.67 4.16
C ASP A 211 17.63 4.34 4.97
N THR A 212 17.31 3.80 6.14
CA THR A 212 16.36 4.47 7.03
C THR A 212 17.11 4.98 8.24
N PRO A 213 17.51 6.26 8.24
CA PRO A 213 18.04 6.87 9.44
C PRO A 213 16.96 6.98 10.50
N LEU A 214 17.39 6.86 11.76
CA LEU A 214 16.64 7.29 12.91
C LEU A 214 17.33 8.50 13.51
N GLU A 215 16.55 9.54 13.77
CA GLU A 215 17.06 10.75 14.41
C GLU A 215 17.29 10.50 15.89
N VAL A 216 18.48 10.87 16.37
CA VAL A 216 18.79 10.94 17.79
C VAL A 216 19.33 12.32 18.15
N VAL A 217 19.02 12.82 19.33
CA VAL A 217 19.60 14.08 19.81
C VAL A 217 21.11 13.89 19.97
N ALA A 218 21.88 14.77 19.32
CA ALA A 218 23.34 14.71 19.34
C ALA A 218 23.88 14.84 20.76
N GLY A 219 24.88 14.01 21.10
CA GLY A 219 25.45 13.94 22.44
C GLY A 219 26.72 13.09 22.44
N THR A 220 26.95 12.33 23.51
CA THR A 220 28.08 11.38 23.55
C THR A 220 27.85 10.20 22.61
N LEU A 221 28.91 9.58 22.09
CA LEU A 221 28.81 8.40 21.22
C LEU A 221 27.96 7.29 21.84
N LYS A 222 28.22 6.95 23.10
CA LYS A 222 27.48 5.92 23.84
C LYS A 222 25.99 6.24 23.94
N LYS A 223 25.63 7.52 24.17
CA LYS A 223 24.22 7.94 24.26
C LYS A 223 23.54 7.85 22.89
N MET A 224 24.18 8.37 21.85
CA MET A 224 23.63 8.35 20.49
C MET A 224 23.41 6.91 20.00
N GLN A 225 24.39 6.03 20.19
CA GLN A 225 24.27 4.60 19.87
C GLN A 225 23.10 3.95 20.62
N ARG A 226 23.03 4.10 21.95
CA ARG A 226 21.97 3.50 22.77
C ARG A 226 20.58 4.00 22.37
N ASP A 227 20.43 5.30 22.14
CA ASP A 227 19.15 5.90 21.77
C ASP A 227 18.73 5.44 20.36
N PHE A 228 19.69 5.28 19.43
CA PHE A 228 19.45 4.70 18.11
C PHE A 228 19.03 3.23 18.21
N GLU A 229 19.76 2.39 18.95
CA GLU A 229 19.44 0.98 19.12
C GLU A 229 18.06 0.77 19.76
N ALA A 230 17.70 1.61 20.75
CA ALA A 230 16.37 1.58 21.36
C ALA A 230 15.27 1.98 20.36
N ALA A 231 15.49 3.06 19.60
CA ALA A 231 14.56 3.48 18.55
C ALA A 231 14.43 2.42 17.45
N HIS A 232 15.54 1.81 17.04
CA HIS A 232 15.60 0.76 16.03
C HIS A 232 14.85 -0.49 16.48
N LYS A 233 15.11 -0.96 17.70
CA LYS A 233 14.38 -2.11 18.28
C LYS A 233 12.89 -1.84 18.41
N SER A 234 12.50 -0.63 18.80
CA SER A 234 11.10 -0.24 18.90
C SER A 234 10.40 -0.20 17.54
N ARG A 235 11.09 0.28 16.49
CA ARG A 235 10.50 0.47 15.16
C ARG A 235 10.52 -0.81 14.32
N PHE A 236 11.62 -1.55 14.35
CA PHE A 236 11.88 -2.68 13.45
C PHE A 236 11.86 -4.04 14.17
N GLY A 237 11.83 -4.06 15.51
CA GLY A 237 11.69 -5.29 16.31
C GLY A 237 13.01 -6.01 16.64
N PHE A 238 14.15 -5.54 16.13
CA PHE A 238 15.47 -6.14 16.36
C PHE A 238 16.59 -5.08 16.46
N MET A 239 17.78 -5.53 16.85
CA MET A 239 19.04 -4.78 16.80
C MET A 239 20.05 -5.63 16.03
N ASP A 240 20.87 -5.02 15.18
CA ASP A 240 21.91 -5.71 14.43
C ASP A 240 23.27 -5.35 15.03
N ARG A 241 23.70 -6.13 16.04
CA ARG A 241 24.91 -5.82 16.81
C ARG A 241 26.21 -6.05 16.05
N ASP A 242 26.13 -6.76 14.94
CA ASP A 242 27.28 -7.11 14.11
C ASP A 242 27.54 -6.05 13.03
N LYS A 243 26.63 -5.08 12.86
CA LYS A 243 26.76 -3.98 11.90
C LYS A 243 27.25 -2.69 12.53
N GLU A 244 28.06 -1.97 11.77
CA GLU A 244 28.51 -0.63 12.10
C GLU A 244 27.35 0.37 12.01
N ILE A 245 27.42 1.45 12.79
CA ILE A 245 26.46 2.56 12.72
C ILE A 245 27.10 3.70 11.94
N VAL A 246 26.34 4.34 11.05
CA VAL A 246 26.77 5.48 10.23
C VAL A 246 25.95 6.70 10.63
N VAL A 247 26.61 7.86 10.73
CA VAL A 247 25.98 9.18 10.78
C VAL A 247 25.77 9.64 9.35
N GLU A 248 24.55 9.47 8.84
CA GLU A 248 24.18 9.86 7.47
C GLU A 248 24.15 11.37 7.33
N ALA A 249 23.48 12.05 8.26
CA ALA A 249 23.27 13.49 8.20
C ALA A 249 23.19 14.10 9.60
N VAL A 250 23.31 15.42 9.63
CA VAL A 250 23.11 16.24 10.81
C VAL A 250 22.00 17.23 10.50
N SER A 251 20.92 17.20 11.28
CA SER A 251 19.87 18.20 11.21
C SER A 251 19.93 19.11 12.43
N VAL A 252 19.75 20.41 12.20
CA VAL A 252 19.74 21.43 13.25
C VAL A 252 18.45 22.22 13.15
N GLU A 253 17.74 22.31 14.27
CA GLU A 253 16.46 23.00 14.39
C GLU A 253 16.61 24.12 15.43
N ALA A 254 16.33 25.36 15.05
CA ALA A 254 16.12 26.46 15.99
C ALA A 254 14.62 26.63 16.24
N ILE A 255 14.24 26.78 17.50
CA ILE A 255 12.84 26.87 17.95
C ILE A 255 12.72 28.06 18.90
N GLY A 256 11.74 28.94 18.69
CA GLY A 256 11.45 30.02 19.64
C GLY A 256 10.26 30.87 19.22
N GLY A 257 9.91 31.88 20.02
CA GLY A 257 8.88 32.85 19.66
C GLY A 257 7.42 32.37 19.74
N GLY A 258 7.19 31.09 20.06
CA GLY A 258 5.84 30.56 20.28
C GLY A 258 5.15 31.28 21.45
N ALA A 259 3.89 31.63 21.26
CA ALA A 259 3.10 32.25 22.32
C ALA A 259 2.95 31.25 23.47
N LYS A 260 3.51 31.58 24.65
CA LYS A 260 3.27 30.83 25.89
C LYS A 260 1.88 31.14 26.42
N PHE A 261 0.85 30.66 25.72
CA PHE A 261 -0.52 30.76 26.21
C PHE A 261 -0.73 29.71 27.30
N SER A 262 -0.87 30.17 28.54
CA SER A 262 -1.36 29.32 29.62
C SER A 262 -2.87 29.45 29.70
N GLU A 263 -3.56 28.36 29.39
CA GLU A 263 -5.00 28.26 29.62
C GLU A 263 -5.29 28.48 31.11
N ARG A 264 -6.21 29.40 31.41
CA ARG A 264 -6.62 29.67 32.80
C ARG A 264 -7.49 28.51 33.29
N ALA A 265 -7.10 27.91 34.41
CA ALA A 265 -7.92 26.91 35.09
C ALA A 265 -9.04 27.62 35.88
N GLY A 266 -10.28 27.30 35.54
CA GLY A 266 -11.45 27.67 36.34
C GLY A 266 -11.60 26.81 37.59
N LYS A 267 -12.42 27.27 38.53
CA LYS A 267 -12.78 26.47 39.72
C LYS A 267 -13.73 25.34 39.31
N THR A 268 -13.41 24.12 39.74
CA THR A 268 -14.32 22.99 39.59
C THR A 268 -15.45 23.07 40.61
N THR A 269 -16.67 22.73 40.21
CA THR A 269 -17.83 22.62 41.07
C THR A 269 -18.09 21.17 41.49
N ASN A 270 -18.60 21.00 42.71
CA ASN A 270 -19.20 19.75 43.18
C ASN A 270 -20.75 19.80 43.11
N SER A 271 -21.31 20.87 42.56
CA SER A 271 -22.76 21.00 42.41
C SER A 271 -23.31 19.91 41.50
N LYS A 272 -24.55 19.49 41.76
CA LYS A 272 -25.24 18.50 40.92
C LYS A 272 -25.31 19.00 39.46
N LEU A 273 -25.13 18.09 38.51
CA LEU A 273 -25.36 18.34 37.10
C LEU A 273 -26.85 18.71 36.89
N PRO A 274 -27.17 19.80 36.19
CA PRO A 274 -28.56 20.12 35.83
C PRO A 274 -29.22 19.03 34.99
N GLY A 275 -30.55 19.00 34.97
CA GLY A 275 -31.27 18.11 34.05
C GLY A 275 -30.98 18.45 32.57
N PRO A 276 -31.09 17.48 31.66
CA PRO A 276 -30.89 17.73 30.23
C PRO A 276 -31.92 18.74 29.72
N ARG A 277 -31.53 19.60 28.77
CA ARG A 277 -32.43 20.57 28.13
C ARG A 277 -33.62 19.88 27.46
N ARG A 278 -33.36 18.71 26.90
CA ARG A 278 -34.33 17.85 26.21
C ARG A 278 -33.86 16.40 26.26
N LYS A 279 -34.77 15.45 26.10
CA LYS A 279 -34.44 14.07 25.74
C LYS A 279 -34.70 13.83 24.26
N THR A 280 -33.85 13.02 23.64
CA THR A 280 -34.05 12.54 22.27
C THR A 280 -33.87 11.04 22.23
N GLU A 281 -34.39 10.38 21.20
CA GLU A 281 -33.93 9.06 20.82
C GLU A 281 -32.75 9.24 19.85
N PHE A 282 -31.66 8.51 20.08
CA PHE A 282 -30.68 8.29 19.03
C PHE A 282 -30.34 6.80 18.93
N PHE A 283 -30.13 6.34 17.70
CA PHE A 283 -29.83 4.96 17.37
C PHE A 283 -28.32 4.75 17.30
N SER A 284 -27.80 3.75 18.00
CA SER A 284 -26.40 3.35 17.81
C SER A 284 -26.16 1.91 18.21
N ARG A 285 -25.26 1.24 17.46
CA ARG A 285 -24.89 -0.16 17.66
C ARG A 285 -26.12 -1.08 17.60
N GLY A 286 -26.98 -0.84 16.62
CA GLY A 286 -28.20 -1.63 16.37
C GLY A 286 -29.33 -1.44 17.40
N LYS A 287 -29.32 -0.36 18.19
CA LYS A 287 -30.32 -0.11 19.23
C LYS A 287 -30.71 1.35 19.34
N SER A 288 -32.01 1.63 19.51
CA SER A 288 -32.49 2.95 19.96
C SER A 288 -32.17 3.14 21.44
N GLN A 289 -31.74 4.35 21.79
CA GLN A 289 -31.43 4.73 23.16
C GLN A 289 -31.96 6.14 23.45
N THR A 290 -32.62 6.29 24.61
CA THR A 290 -33.00 7.61 25.11
C THR A 290 -31.78 8.34 25.64
N ALA A 291 -31.48 9.48 25.05
CA ALA A 291 -30.32 10.30 25.36
C ALA A 291 -30.69 11.67 25.92
N GLY A 292 -29.93 12.13 26.90
CA GLY A 292 -30.01 13.51 27.37
C GLY A 292 -29.29 14.45 26.41
N VAL A 293 -29.96 15.53 26.00
CA VAL A 293 -29.38 16.63 25.23
C VAL A 293 -28.99 17.73 26.20
N TYR A 294 -27.69 17.99 26.32
CA TYR A 294 -27.11 19.05 27.12
C TYR A 294 -26.56 20.13 26.21
N THR A 295 -26.73 21.39 26.57
CA THR A 295 -26.05 22.51 25.91
C THR A 295 -24.87 22.97 26.76
N ARG A 296 -23.86 23.55 26.11
CA ARG A 296 -22.61 23.97 26.76
C ARG A 296 -22.82 24.86 27.99
N ASP A 297 -23.80 25.75 27.94
CA ASP A 297 -24.16 26.68 29.02
C ASP A 297 -24.75 25.98 30.28
N GLN A 298 -25.20 24.73 30.17
CA GLN A 298 -25.73 23.97 31.31
C GLN A 298 -24.63 23.36 32.19
N ILE A 299 -23.43 23.19 31.67
CA ILE A 299 -22.35 22.47 32.36
C ILE A 299 -21.28 23.42 32.91
N LYS A 300 -20.69 23.03 34.04
CA LYS A 300 -19.60 23.75 34.70
C LYS A 300 -18.40 22.83 34.90
N PRO A 301 -17.17 23.37 34.96
CA PRO A 301 -15.98 22.58 35.27
C PRO A 301 -16.19 21.66 36.48
N GLY A 302 -15.87 20.37 36.35
CA GLY A 302 -16.14 19.33 37.36
C GLY A 302 -17.36 18.45 37.05
N HIS A 303 -18.33 18.96 36.29
CA HIS A 303 -19.50 18.17 35.88
C HIS A 303 -19.13 16.99 34.98
N THR A 304 -19.88 15.90 35.15
CA THR A 304 -19.72 14.67 34.36
C THR A 304 -21.07 14.23 33.80
N ILE A 305 -21.17 14.12 32.47
CA ILE A 305 -22.33 13.59 31.76
C ILE A 305 -22.03 12.13 31.41
N LYS A 306 -22.89 11.20 31.85
CA LYS A 306 -22.82 9.79 31.44
C LYS A 306 -23.62 9.59 30.16
N GLY A 307 -23.06 8.85 29.20
CA GLY A 307 -23.78 8.44 28.00
C GLY A 307 -24.86 7.39 28.29
N PRO A 308 -25.84 7.21 27.38
CA PRO A 308 -26.01 7.91 26.11
C PRO A 308 -26.45 9.38 26.26
N ALA A 309 -25.73 10.30 25.63
CA ALA A 309 -26.01 11.74 25.71
C ALA A 309 -25.41 12.50 24.52
N LEU A 310 -25.98 13.68 24.24
CA LEU A 310 -25.44 14.66 23.30
C LEU A 310 -25.04 15.91 24.08
N LEU A 311 -23.84 16.43 23.81
CA LEU A 311 -23.40 17.75 24.28
C LEU A 311 -23.27 18.67 23.07
N ILE A 312 -24.13 19.69 23.03
CA ILE A 312 -24.18 20.70 21.97
C ILE A 312 -23.28 21.86 22.34
N GLU A 313 -22.32 22.17 21.47
CA GLU A 313 -21.44 23.33 21.55
C GLU A 313 -21.64 24.23 20.33
N PRO A 314 -21.25 25.53 20.38
CA PRO A 314 -21.48 26.46 19.27
C PRO A 314 -20.90 26.03 17.91
N ASN A 315 -19.84 25.21 17.92
CA ASN A 315 -19.10 24.80 16.73
C ASN A 315 -19.07 23.27 16.50
N GLN A 316 -19.70 22.47 17.36
CA GLN A 316 -19.71 21.00 17.22
C GLN A 316 -20.82 20.33 18.05
N THR A 317 -21.10 19.08 17.72
CA THR A 317 -21.90 18.17 18.54
C THR A 317 -21.02 17.02 19.02
N ILE A 318 -20.96 16.83 20.34
CA ILE A 318 -20.22 15.72 20.95
C ILE A 318 -21.21 14.60 21.32
N VAL A 319 -21.00 13.43 20.72
CA VAL A 319 -21.80 12.23 20.99
C VAL A 319 -21.11 11.41 22.08
N ILE A 320 -21.80 11.24 23.20
CA ILE A 320 -21.34 10.44 24.34
C ILE A 320 -22.06 9.09 24.27
N GLU A 321 -21.39 8.09 23.71
CA GLU A 321 -21.94 6.74 23.52
C GLU A 321 -22.20 6.01 24.86
N ASP A 322 -23.03 4.96 24.85
CA ASP A 322 -23.26 4.14 26.05
C ASP A 322 -21.94 3.60 26.62
N GLY A 323 -21.80 3.75 27.94
CA GLY A 323 -20.61 3.37 28.68
C GLY A 323 -19.44 4.34 28.56
N TRP A 324 -19.60 5.47 27.87
CA TRP A 324 -18.70 6.61 27.96
C TRP A 324 -19.23 7.66 28.94
N ALA A 325 -18.34 8.50 29.46
CA ALA A 325 -18.71 9.68 30.22
C ALA A 325 -17.85 10.87 29.81
N ALA A 326 -18.47 12.03 29.63
CA ALA A 326 -17.82 13.30 29.37
C ALA A 326 -17.62 14.07 30.66
N LYS A 327 -16.39 14.46 30.98
CA LYS A 327 -16.08 15.35 32.10
C LYS A 327 -15.59 16.68 31.57
N LEU A 328 -16.19 17.78 32.04
CA LEU A 328 -15.67 19.12 31.81
C LEU A 328 -14.55 19.39 32.80
N THR A 329 -13.35 19.64 32.31
CA THR A 329 -12.17 19.89 33.14
C THR A 329 -12.11 21.34 33.62
N ALA A 330 -11.19 21.63 34.56
CA ALA A 330 -10.90 22.99 34.99
C ALA A 330 -10.44 23.91 33.84
N LYS A 331 -9.86 23.35 32.77
CA LYS A 331 -9.38 24.11 31.60
C LYS A 331 -10.41 24.20 30.47
N ASP A 332 -11.67 23.89 30.78
CA ASP A 332 -12.77 23.94 29.82
C ASP A 332 -12.71 22.86 28.72
N HIS A 333 -11.78 21.91 28.80
CA HIS A 333 -11.70 20.74 27.92
C HIS A 333 -12.76 19.70 28.26
N ILE A 334 -13.29 19.01 27.25
CA ILE A 334 -14.11 17.81 27.44
C ILE A 334 -13.21 16.58 27.34
N VAL A 335 -13.20 15.77 28.40
CA VAL A 335 -12.52 14.48 28.42
C VAL A 335 -13.56 13.37 28.45
N LEU A 336 -13.60 12.57 27.38
CA LEU A 336 -14.43 11.37 27.32
C LEU A 336 -13.62 10.20 27.88
N THR A 337 -14.20 9.48 28.85
CA THR A 337 -13.59 8.29 29.44
C THR A 337 -14.51 7.09 29.32
N ARG A 338 -13.95 5.94 28.94
CA ARG A 338 -14.68 4.68 28.91
C ARG A 338 -14.89 4.18 30.35
N ILE A 339 -16.13 4.24 30.85
CA ILE A 339 -16.49 3.91 32.24
C ILE A 339 -17.07 2.49 32.42
N LYS A 340 -17.60 1.88 31.36
CA LYS A 340 -17.96 0.45 31.34
C LYS A 340 -16.90 -0.31 30.54
N VAL A 341 -16.54 -1.54 30.89
CA VAL A 341 -15.71 -2.33 29.96
C VAL A 341 -16.51 -2.53 28.67
N LEU A 342 -15.89 -2.32 27.51
CA LEU A 342 -16.55 -2.61 26.23
C LEU A 342 -16.85 -4.10 26.20
N ALA A 343 -18.13 -4.45 26.34
CA ALA A 343 -18.60 -5.79 26.08
C ALA A 343 -18.39 -6.05 24.60
N ARG A 344 -17.28 -6.72 24.25
CA ARG A 344 -17.05 -7.25 22.92
C ARG A 344 -18.10 -8.32 22.69
N LYS A 345 -19.32 -7.92 22.28
CA LYS A 345 -20.42 -8.83 22.03
C LYS A 345 -20.00 -9.79 20.92
N HIS A 346 -19.66 -11.01 21.32
CA HIS A 346 -19.28 -12.15 20.50
C HIS A 346 -20.49 -12.83 19.82
N ALA A 347 -21.65 -12.17 19.73
CA ALA A 347 -22.78 -12.69 18.97
C ALA A 347 -22.74 -12.19 17.52
N ILE A 348 -21.57 -12.25 16.89
CA ILE A 348 -21.47 -12.08 15.45
C ILE A 348 -21.83 -13.44 14.84
N GLY A 349 -22.93 -13.48 14.10
CA GLY A 349 -23.32 -14.69 13.38
C GLY A 349 -22.37 -14.99 12.22
N THR A 350 -22.35 -16.25 11.79
CA THR A 350 -21.61 -16.69 10.59
C THR A 350 -22.35 -16.36 9.29
N LYS A 351 -23.56 -15.80 9.35
CA LYS A 351 -24.33 -15.36 8.18
C LYS A 351 -23.75 -14.07 7.61
N ALA A 352 -23.81 -13.93 6.29
CA ALA A 352 -23.31 -12.75 5.59
C ALA A 352 -24.11 -11.50 5.98
N ASP A 353 -23.46 -10.58 6.70
CA ASP A 353 -23.97 -9.23 6.93
C ASP A 353 -23.22 -8.23 6.03
N PRO A 354 -23.91 -7.38 5.24
CA PRO A 354 -23.26 -6.45 4.31
C PRO A 354 -22.32 -5.42 4.95
N VAL A 355 -22.52 -5.05 6.21
CA VAL A 355 -21.65 -4.13 6.95
C VAL A 355 -20.41 -4.89 7.39
N LEU A 356 -20.59 -6.05 8.03
CA LEU A 356 -19.45 -6.86 8.49
C LEU A 356 -18.62 -7.41 7.33
N LEU A 357 -19.22 -7.66 6.17
CA LEU A 357 -18.50 -8.00 4.95
C LEU A 357 -17.47 -6.93 4.60
N GLU A 358 -17.84 -5.66 4.71
CA GLU A 358 -16.94 -4.54 4.48
C GLU A 358 -15.86 -4.43 5.54
N VAL A 359 -16.23 -4.62 6.81
CA VAL A 359 -15.28 -4.58 7.92
C VAL A 359 -14.23 -5.67 7.77
N PHE A 360 -14.63 -6.92 7.53
CA PHE A 360 -13.69 -8.03 7.35
C PHE A 360 -12.82 -7.86 6.11
N ASN A 361 -13.39 -7.33 5.02
CA ASN A 361 -12.62 -6.98 3.84
C ASN A 361 -11.45 -6.02 4.18
N ASN A 362 -11.77 -4.91 4.85
CA ASN A 362 -10.77 -3.91 5.23
C ASN A 362 -9.76 -4.45 6.26
N LEU A 363 -10.18 -5.35 7.15
CA LEU A 363 -9.29 -6.00 8.11
C LEU A 363 -8.26 -6.91 7.44
N PHE A 364 -8.66 -7.80 6.54
CA PHE A 364 -7.71 -8.69 5.84
C PHE A 364 -6.72 -7.90 4.98
N MET A 365 -7.20 -6.88 4.26
CA MET A 365 -6.35 -5.98 3.47
C MET A 365 -5.37 -5.19 4.34
N SER A 366 -5.84 -4.64 5.47
CA SER A 366 -5.00 -3.91 6.42
C SER A 366 -3.86 -4.76 7.00
N ILE A 367 -4.07 -6.06 7.20
CA ILE A 367 -3.01 -6.98 7.63
C ILE A 367 -1.91 -7.06 6.57
N ALA A 368 -2.28 -7.29 5.31
CA ALA A 368 -1.33 -7.37 4.20
C ALA A 368 -0.57 -6.05 4.01
N GLU A 369 -1.24 -4.90 4.11
CA GLU A 369 -0.59 -3.58 4.02
C GLU A 369 0.39 -3.34 5.17
N GLN A 370 0.04 -3.73 6.40
CA GLN A 370 0.95 -3.60 7.55
C GLN A 370 2.20 -4.48 7.41
N MET A 371 2.06 -5.66 6.80
CA MET A 371 3.22 -6.48 6.43
C MET A 371 4.10 -5.75 5.42
N GLY A 372 3.50 -5.18 4.36
CA GLY A 372 4.23 -4.43 3.33
C GLY A 372 4.98 -3.21 3.87
N VAL A 373 4.35 -2.43 4.75
CA VAL A 373 5.01 -1.33 5.46
C VAL A 373 6.19 -1.83 6.29
N THR A 374 6.08 -2.99 6.93
CA THR A 374 7.19 -3.58 7.70
C THR A 374 8.33 -4.00 6.78
N LEU A 375 8.02 -4.66 5.65
CA LEU A 375 8.99 -5.10 4.67
C LEU A 375 9.78 -3.91 4.09
N GLN A 376 9.07 -2.90 3.58
CA GLN A 376 9.68 -1.68 3.05
C GLN A 376 10.65 -1.03 4.05
N ASN A 377 10.24 -0.92 5.31
CA ASN A 377 11.02 -0.26 6.36
C ASN A 377 12.27 -1.07 6.79
N THR A 378 12.27 -2.38 6.61
CA THR A 378 13.33 -3.28 7.09
C THR A 378 14.23 -3.85 5.99
N ALA A 379 13.82 -3.74 4.73
CA ALA A 379 14.59 -4.19 3.58
C ALA A 379 15.89 -3.41 3.39
N TYR A 380 16.86 -4.08 2.74
CA TYR A 380 18.21 -3.59 2.48
C TYR A 380 18.39 -3.15 1.02
N SER A 381 17.82 -3.89 0.06
CA SER A 381 17.92 -3.58 -1.36
C SER A 381 17.06 -2.37 -1.77
N VAL A 382 17.56 -1.63 -2.77
CA VAL A 382 16.81 -0.52 -3.40
C VAL A 382 15.49 -1.01 -4.01
N ASN A 383 15.50 -2.23 -4.57
CA ASN A 383 14.34 -2.85 -5.21
C ASN A 383 13.14 -2.98 -4.27
N ILE A 384 13.34 -3.56 -3.09
CA ILE A 384 12.25 -3.74 -2.13
C ILE A 384 11.93 -2.41 -1.42
N LYS A 385 12.96 -1.66 -1.01
CA LYS A 385 12.80 -0.50 -0.13
C LYS A 385 12.27 0.74 -0.84
N GLU A 386 12.89 1.12 -1.96
CA GLU A 386 12.62 2.37 -2.67
C GLU A 386 11.64 2.14 -3.82
N ARG A 387 11.89 1.09 -4.62
CA ARG A 387 11.06 0.77 -5.78
C ARG A 387 9.75 0.06 -5.44
N LEU A 388 9.63 -0.46 -4.22
CA LEU A 388 8.46 -1.21 -3.73
C LEU A 388 8.16 -2.47 -4.55
N ASP A 389 9.20 -3.14 -5.03
CA ASP A 389 9.09 -4.37 -5.81
C ASP A 389 8.92 -5.59 -4.88
N PHE A 390 7.78 -5.64 -4.22
CA PHE A 390 7.38 -6.72 -3.31
C PHE A 390 5.87 -6.82 -3.22
N SER A 391 5.32 -7.95 -2.77
CA SER A 391 3.92 -8.06 -2.33
C SER A 391 3.82 -8.81 -1.01
N CYS A 392 2.78 -8.52 -0.24
CA CYS A 392 2.44 -9.19 1.01
C CYS A 392 0.99 -9.66 0.97
N ALA A 393 0.74 -10.88 1.42
CA ALA A 393 -0.57 -11.49 1.31
C ALA A 393 -0.91 -12.43 2.47
N VAL A 394 -2.23 -12.56 2.70
CA VAL A 394 -2.84 -13.49 3.64
C VAL A 394 -3.53 -14.60 2.85
N PHE A 395 -3.36 -15.84 3.30
CA PHE A 395 -3.92 -17.03 2.67
C PHE A 395 -4.67 -17.87 3.70
N ALA A 396 -5.69 -18.57 3.22
CA ALA A 396 -6.46 -19.52 4.01
C ALA A 396 -5.59 -20.73 4.40
N GLN A 397 -6.12 -21.60 5.25
CA GLN A 397 -5.44 -22.82 5.72
C GLN A 397 -4.93 -23.71 4.57
N ASP A 398 -5.66 -23.73 3.45
CA ASP A 398 -5.36 -24.52 2.25
C ASP A 398 -4.43 -23.81 1.24
N GLY A 399 -4.01 -22.58 1.52
CA GLY A 399 -3.17 -21.78 0.62
C GLY A 399 -3.94 -20.86 -0.32
N THR A 400 -5.29 -20.86 -0.29
CA THR A 400 -6.10 -19.97 -1.14
C THR A 400 -5.90 -18.50 -0.75
N LEU A 401 -5.70 -17.62 -1.73
CA LEU A 401 -5.53 -16.18 -1.49
C LEU A 401 -6.77 -15.54 -0.84
N VAL A 402 -6.58 -14.88 0.30
CA VAL A 402 -7.62 -14.16 1.06
C VAL A 402 -7.54 -12.65 0.81
N ALA A 403 -6.34 -12.09 0.90
CA ALA A 403 -6.10 -10.67 0.65
C ALA A 403 -4.64 -10.44 0.23
N ASN A 404 -4.41 -9.49 -0.67
CA ASN A 404 -3.09 -9.09 -1.15
C ASN A 404 -2.98 -7.56 -1.17
N ALA A 405 -1.93 -7.01 -0.58
CA ALA A 405 -1.67 -5.57 -0.65
C ALA A 405 -1.32 -5.17 -2.09
N PRO A 406 -1.87 -4.07 -2.63
CA PRO A 406 -1.75 -3.72 -4.04
C PRO A 406 -0.38 -3.11 -4.37
N HIS A 407 0.64 -3.97 -4.45
CA HIS A 407 1.97 -3.61 -4.89
C HIS A 407 2.20 -4.09 -6.32
N MET A 408 2.62 -5.35 -6.54
CA MET A 408 2.84 -5.88 -7.89
C MET A 408 1.68 -6.77 -8.39
N PRO A 409 1.01 -6.41 -9.50
CA PRO A 409 -0.06 -7.22 -10.07
C PRO A 409 0.36 -8.62 -10.52
N VAL A 410 1.60 -8.83 -10.96
CA VAL A 410 2.07 -10.17 -11.37
C VAL A 410 2.21 -11.17 -10.20
N HIS A 411 2.34 -10.67 -8.98
CA HIS A 411 2.30 -11.50 -7.77
C HIS A 411 0.87 -12.03 -7.48
N LEU A 412 -0.15 -11.41 -8.08
CA LEU A 412 -1.54 -11.80 -7.91
C LEU A 412 -1.78 -13.13 -8.59
N GLY A 413 -2.16 -14.16 -7.85
CA GLY A 413 -2.46 -15.47 -8.43
C GLY A 413 -1.25 -16.32 -8.82
N SER A 414 -0.03 -15.90 -8.45
CA SER A 414 1.16 -16.77 -8.44
C SER A 414 1.60 -17.14 -7.03
N MET A 415 1.43 -16.23 -6.04
CA MET A 415 1.82 -16.52 -4.65
C MET A 415 0.98 -17.63 -3.98
N ASP A 416 -0.29 -17.81 -4.35
CA ASP A 416 -1.12 -18.90 -3.81
C ASP A 416 -0.52 -20.28 -4.18
N ARG A 417 -0.07 -20.45 -5.43
CA ARG A 417 0.66 -21.65 -5.86
C ARG A 417 1.94 -21.88 -5.08
N SER A 418 2.67 -20.82 -4.72
CA SER A 418 3.86 -20.94 -3.87
C SER A 418 3.53 -21.51 -2.48
N VAL A 419 2.46 -20.99 -1.86
CA VAL A 419 1.98 -21.46 -0.56
C VAL A 419 1.46 -22.90 -0.64
N GLU A 420 0.66 -23.23 -1.67
CA GLU A 420 0.19 -24.58 -1.93
C GLU A 420 1.35 -25.58 -2.10
N THR A 421 2.42 -25.20 -2.81
CA THR A 421 3.62 -26.03 -2.95
C THR A 421 4.29 -26.26 -1.61
N VAL A 422 4.48 -25.23 -0.78
CA VAL A 422 5.04 -25.37 0.58
C VAL A 422 4.18 -26.32 1.42
N ILE A 423 2.85 -26.18 1.38
CA ILE A 423 1.93 -27.07 2.10
C ILE A 423 2.10 -28.52 1.63
N ARG A 424 2.11 -28.74 0.31
CA ARG A 424 2.23 -30.07 -0.31
C ARG A 424 3.57 -30.73 0.02
N ALA A 425 4.68 -30.03 -0.21
CA ALA A 425 6.04 -30.54 -0.05
C ALA A 425 6.39 -30.85 1.42
N ASN A 426 5.74 -30.16 2.37
CA ASN A 426 6.03 -30.29 3.80
C ASN A 426 4.88 -30.94 4.60
N LYS A 427 3.94 -31.61 3.92
CA LYS A 427 2.77 -32.24 4.56
C LYS A 427 3.19 -33.14 5.74
N GLY A 428 2.59 -32.90 6.92
CA GLY A 428 2.89 -33.63 8.16
C GLY A 428 4.17 -33.19 8.90
N LYS A 429 5.03 -32.39 8.28
CA LYS A 429 6.34 -31.96 8.84
C LYS A 429 6.38 -30.53 9.37
N ILE A 430 5.40 -29.70 9.01
CA ILE A 430 5.32 -28.28 9.42
C ILE A 430 5.09 -28.18 10.94
N ARG A 431 5.84 -27.32 11.63
CA ARG A 431 5.73 -27.07 13.08
C ARG A 431 5.61 -25.57 13.39
N PRO A 432 5.08 -25.19 14.56
CA PRO A 432 5.09 -23.79 14.99
C PRO A 432 6.50 -23.19 14.97
N GLY A 433 6.63 -22.00 14.40
CA GLY A 433 7.90 -21.30 14.23
C GLY A 433 8.71 -21.69 12.99
N ASP A 434 8.20 -22.58 12.15
CA ASP A 434 8.82 -22.86 10.84
C ASP A 434 8.54 -21.72 9.85
N VAL A 435 9.49 -21.43 8.96
CA VAL A 435 9.33 -20.51 7.81
C VAL A 435 10.00 -21.12 6.60
N TYR A 436 9.39 -20.98 5.42
CA TYR A 436 9.85 -21.56 4.16
C TYR A 436 10.12 -20.48 3.11
N ALA A 437 11.05 -20.74 2.20
CA ALA A 437 11.37 -19.88 1.07
C ALA A 437 11.39 -20.68 -0.24
N LEU A 438 10.92 -20.07 -1.33
CA LEU A 438 11.02 -20.60 -2.69
C LEU A 438 11.00 -19.47 -3.73
N ASN A 439 11.61 -19.72 -4.89
CA ASN A 439 11.49 -18.88 -6.11
C ASN A 439 11.24 -19.72 -7.38
N ALA A 440 11.21 -21.04 -7.26
CA ALA A 440 10.98 -21.98 -8.36
C ALA A 440 9.75 -21.60 -9.20
N PRO A 441 9.93 -21.17 -10.47
CA PRO A 441 8.82 -20.64 -11.27
C PRO A 441 7.76 -21.70 -11.59
N TYR A 442 8.19 -22.94 -11.80
CA TYR A 442 7.31 -24.09 -12.05
C TYR A 442 6.49 -24.51 -10.82
N ASN A 443 6.82 -23.97 -9.64
CA ASN A 443 6.18 -24.29 -8.36
C ASN A 443 5.49 -23.07 -7.71
N GLY A 444 5.20 -22.03 -8.51
CA GLY A 444 4.46 -20.84 -8.09
C GLY A 444 5.31 -19.57 -8.01
N GLY A 445 6.63 -19.66 -8.22
CA GLY A 445 7.46 -18.49 -8.48
C GLY A 445 7.09 -17.80 -9.80
N THR A 446 7.50 -16.56 -9.94
CA THR A 446 7.35 -15.74 -11.16
C THR A 446 8.60 -15.83 -12.03
N HIS A 447 9.75 -15.60 -11.40
CA HIS A 447 11.11 -15.78 -11.91
C HIS A 447 12.07 -15.91 -10.70
N LEU A 448 13.36 -16.21 -10.92
CA LEU A 448 14.28 -16.48 -9.79
C LEU A 448 14.53 -15.29 -8.84
N PRO A 449 14.60 -14.03 -9.31
CA PRO A 449 14.76 -12.88 -8.39
C PRO A 449 13.62 -12.71 -7.38
N ASP A 450 12.41 -13.18 -7.69
CA ASP A 450 11.26 -13.06 -6.81
C ASP A 450 11.20 -14.21 -5.80
N ILE A 451 11.79 -14.01 -4.62
CA ILE A 451 11.77 -15.02 -3.55
C ILE A 451 10.53 -14.85 -2.68
N THR A 452 9.74 -15.91 -2.56
CA THR A 452 8.54 -15.97 -1.72
C THR A 452 8.87 -16.63 -0.38
N VAL A 453 8.62 -15.92 0.72
CA VAL A 453 8.75 -16.42 2.09
C VAL A 453 7.36 -16.70 2.67
N CYS A 454 7.12 -17.94 3.08
CA CYS A 454 5.83 -18.44 3.56
C CYS A 454 5.90 -18.81 5.05
N THR A 455 4.97 -18.29 5.86
CA THR A 455 4.91 -18.53 7.31
C THR A 455 3.53 -19.07 7.72
N PRO A 456 3.44 -20.24 8.39
CA PRO A 456 2.19 -20.80 8.89
C PRO A 456 1.73 -20.08 10.16
N VAL A 457 0.44 -19.78 10.23
CA VAL A 457 -0.20 -19.19 11.41
C VAL A 457 -0.89 -20.29 12.21
N PHE A 458 -0.27 -20.72 13.29
CA PHE A 458 -0.82 -21.74 14.18
C PHE A 458 -1.82 -21.16 15.19
N ASP A 459 -2.76 -22.01 15.62
CA ASP A 459 -3.61 -21.78 16.79
C ASP A 459 -2.79 -21.60 18.09
N ALA A 460 -3.43 -21.10 19.14
CA ALA A 460 -2.78 -20.85 20.43
C ALA A 460 -2.20 -22.12 21.08
N LYS A 461 -2.66 -23.32 20.69
CA LYS A 461 -2.18 -24.61 21.18
C LYS A 461 -1.03 -25.16 20.33
N GLY A 462 -0.67 -24.49 19.23
CA GLY A 462 0.34 -24.95 18.27
C GLY A 462 -0.05 -26.23 17.51
N LYS A 463 -1.35 -26.57 17.45
CA LYS A 463 -1.81 -27.86 16.88
C LYS A 463 -2.27 -27.73 15.44
N ASN A 464 -3.09 -26.73 15.15
CA ASN A 464 -3.69 -26.55 13.82
C ASN A 464 -3.17 -25.28 13.17
N ILE A 465 -2.90 -25.36 11.86
CA ILE A 465 -2.67 -24.18 11.03
C ILE A 465 -4.02 -23.55 10.72
N LEU A 466 -4.16 -22.25 11.01
CA LEU A 466 -5.38 -21.48 10.79
C LEU A 466 -5.33 -20.70 9.47
N PHE A 467 -4.16 -20.13 9.17
CA PHE A 467 -3.88 -19.29 8.01
C PHE A 467 -2.43 -19.46 7.59
N TRP A 468 -2.08 -18.90 6.43
CA TRP A 468 -0.71 -18.60 6.05
C TRP A 468 -0.56 -17.11 5.76
N VAL A 469 0.63 -16.61 5.95
CA VAL A 469 1.05 -15.30 5.44
C VAL A 469 2.28 -15.49 4.59
N ALA A 470 2.39 -14.71 3.52
CA ALA A 470 3.58 -14.71 2.69
C ALA A 470 3.95 -13.32 2.22
N SER A 471 5.24 -13.13 2.01
CA SER A 471 5.81 -11.97 1.35
C SER A 471 6.67 -12.45 0.19
N ARG A 472 6.61 -11.75 -0.94
CA ARG A 472 7.47 -11.96 -2.10
C ARG A 472 8.20 -10.65 -2.35
N GLY A 473 9.52 -10.70 -2.42
CA GLY A 473 10.37 -9.54 -2.70
C GLY A 473 11.26 -9.83 -3.89
N HIS A 474 11.45 -8.84 -4.75
CA HIS A 474 12.41 -8.92 -5.84
C HIS A 474 13.82 -8.62 -5.31
N HIS A 475 14.66 -9.63 -5.27
CA HIS A 475 16.06 -9.49 -4.90
C HIS A 475 16.86 -8.94 -6.08
N ALA A 476 17.72 -7.93 -5.83
CA ALA A 476 18.44 -7.25 -6.91
C ALA A 476 19.32 -8.20 -7.74
N ASP A 477 19.89 -9.24 -7.12
CA ASP A 477 20.66 -10.30 -7.77
C ASP A 477 20.55 -11.57 -6.94
N VAL A 478 20.29 -12.70 -7.58
CA VAL A 478 20.32 -14.05 -7.01
C VAL A 478 21.30 -14.95 -7.76
N GLY A 479 22.25 -14.36 -8.48
CA GLY A 479 23.23 -15.04 -9.31
C GLY A 479 22.90 -15.03 -10.80
N GLY A 480 23.31 -16.08 -11.51
CA GLY A 480 23.10 -16.21 -12.96
C GLY A 480 24.26 -15.66 -13.78
N VAL A 481 24.15 -15.74 -15.11
CA VAL A 481 25.25 -15.40 -16.04
C VAL A 481 25.47 -13.89 -16.20
N ALA A 482 24.52 -13.07 -15.75
CA ALA A 482 24.62 -11.61 -15.79
C ALA A 482 24.21 -10.99 -14.44
N PRO A 483 24.80 -9.84 -14.05
CA PRO A 483 24.34 -9.09 -12.90
C PRO A 483 22.86 -8.75 -13.00
N GLY A 484 22.16 -8.79 -11.87
CA GLY A 484 20.74 -8.52 -11.83
C GLY A 484 19.87 -9.76 -12.02
N SER A 485 20.46 -10.91 -12.41
CA SER A 485 19.73 -12.16 -12.68
C SER A 485 18.71 -12.10 -13.84
N MET A 486 18.81 -11.06 -14.70
CA MET A 486 17.88 -10.79 -15.81
C MET A 486 18.58 -10.88 -17.18
N SER A 487 19.43 -11.89 -17.41
CA SER A 487 20.13 -12.03 -18.71
C SER A 487 19.13 -12.21 -19.86
N PRO A 488 19.11 -11.33 -20.90
CA PRO A 488 18.27 -11.51 -22.09
C PRO A 488 18.68 -12.69 -22.96
N LEU A 489 19.86 -13.26 -22.73
CA LEU A 489 20.41 -14.37 -23.50
C LEU A 489 20.20 -15.74 -22.82
N ALA A 490 19.56 -15.77 -21.65
CA ALA A 490 19.31 -17.03 -20.94
C ALA A 490 18.38 -17.94 -21.75
N THR A 491 18.76 -19.21 -21.84
CA THR A 491 17.99 -20.29 -22.47
C THR A 491 17.64 -21.39 -21.48
N HIS A 492 18.39 -21.49 -20.39
CA HIS A 492 18.20 -22.47 -19.32
C HIS A 492 18.04 -21.76 -17.96
N ILE A 493 17.16 -22.28 -17.09
CA ILE A 493 16.78 -21.64 -15.81
C ILE A 493 17.98 -21.37 -14.89
N ASP A 494 18.95 -22.29 -14.82
CA ASP A 494 20.17 -22.09 -14.02
C ASP A 494 20.93 -20.82 -14.41
N GLU A 495 20.88 -20.40 -15.68
CA GLU A 495 21.56 -19.18 -16.16
C GLU A 495 20.95 -17.90 -15.57
N GLU A 496 19.75 -17.99 -14.98
CA GLU A 496 19.06 -16.89 -14.30
C GLU A 496 19.43 -16.81 -12.81
N GLY A 497 20.13 -17.81 -12.25
CA GLY A 497 20.67 -17.79 -10.88
C GLY A 497 20.22 -18.92 -9.98
N VAL A 498 20.21 -18.64 -8.67
CA VAL A 498 19.97 -19.65 -7.63
C VAL A 498 18.51 -20.10 -7.66
N TYR A 499 18.29 -21.36 -8.03
CA TYR A 499 16.98 -22.00 -8.01
C TYR A 499 16.65 -22.58 -6.62
N ILE A 500 15.54 -22.14 -6.03
CA ILE A 500 15.06 -22.52 -4.71
C ILE A 500 13.66 -23.14 -4.83
N ASP A 501 13.59 -24.46 -4.75
CA ASP A 501 12.33 -25.20 -4.87
C ASP A 501 11.46 -25.15 -3.61
N ASN A 502 12.06 -25.50 -2.47
CA ASN A 502 11.43 -25.47 -1.15
C ASN A 502 12.52 -25.54 -0.08
N PHE A 503 12.88 -24.38 0.47
CA PHE A 503 13.91 -24.29 1.52
C PHE A 503 13.27 -23.96 2.87
N LYS A 504 13.56 -24.76 3.91
CA LYS A 504 13.20 -24.40 5.28
C LYS A 504 14.18 -23.34 5.79
N LEU A 505 13.72 -22.09 5.80
CA LEU A 505 14.46 -20.88 6.15
C LEU A 505 14.59 -20.69 7.68
N VAL A 506 13.51 -20.99 8.41
CA VAL A 506 13.51 -21.01 9.88
C VAL A 506 12.99 -22.38 10.32
N ASP A 507 13.70 -23.01 11.25
CA ASP A 507 13.29 -24.27 11.87
C ASP A 507 12.93 -24.04 13.33
N ARG A 508 11.63 -24.06 13.65
CA ARG A 508 11.09 -23.85 15.00
C ARG A 508 11.71 -22.63 15.71
N GLY A 509 11.80 -21.50 15.01
CA GLY A 509 12.38 -20.25 15.51
C GLY A 509 13.90 -20.10 15.33
N ARG A 510 14.62 -21.13 14.89
CA ARG A 510 16.06 -21.05 14.55
C ARG A 510 16.24 -20.63 13.09
N PHE A 511 16.79 -19.44 12.84
CA PHE A 511 17.16 -19.01 11.49
C PHE A 511 18.34 -19.85 10.98
N ARG A 512 18.19 -20.45 9.80
CA ARG A 512 19.16 -21.38 9.19
C ARG A 512 20.16 -20.64 8.30
N GLU A 513 20.85 -19.66 8.89
CA GLU A 513 21.73 -18.72 8.18
C GLU A 513 22.86 -19.41 7.43
N LYS A 514 23.60 -20.31 8.10
CA LYS A 514 24.70 -21.05 7.48
C LYS A 514 24.23 -21.89 6.30
N GLU A 515 23.07 -22.55 6.44
CA GLU A 515 22.50 -23.37 5.38
C GLU A 515 21.98 -22.52 4.21
N LEU A 516 21.51 -21.30 4.47
CA LEU A 516 21.11 -20.36 3.44
C LEU A 516 22.32 -19.82 2.66
N TYR A 517 23.41 -19.45 3.33
CA TYR A 517 24.66 -19.08 2.65
C TYR A 517 25.16 -20.20 1.75
N ALA A 518 25.20 -21.44 2.26
CA ALA A 518 25.60 -22.60 1.47
C ALA A 518 24.72 -22.82 0.22
N LEU A 519 23.42 -22.51 0.30
CA LEU A 519 22.50 -22.57 -0.84
C LEU A 519 22.82 -21.49 -1.89
N LEU A 520 23.03 -20.25 -1.45
CA LEU A 520 23.28 -19.10 -2.32
C LEU A 520 24.66 -19.15 -2.99
N GLU A 521 25.68 -19.64 -2.27
CA GLU A 521 27.07 -19.73 -2.73
C GLU A 521 27.37 -21.05 -3.47
N GLY A 522 26.58 -22.10 -3.21
CA GLY A 522 26.79 -23.43 -3.77
C GLY A 522 26.11 -23.70 -5.12
N ALA A 523 25.34 -22.75 -5.66
CA ALA A 523 24.68 -22.91 -6.95
C ALA A 523 25.67 -22.82 -8.13
N LYS A 524 25.28 -23.35 -9.30
CA LYS A 524 26.10 -23.30 -10.53
C LYS A 524 26.52 -21.87 -10.90
N TYR A 525 25.60 -20.92 -10.73
CA TYR A 525 25.85 -19.49 -10.86
C TYR A 525 25.42 -18.81 -9.55
N PRO A 526 26.34 -18.67 -8.58
CA PRO A 526 26.01 -18.25 -7.22
C PRO A 526 25.59 -16.79 -7.15
N ALA A 527 24.88 -16.43 -6.08
CA ALA A 527 24.50 -15.05 -5.81
C ALA A 527 25.75 -14.17 -5.63
N ARG A 528 25.77 -12.99 -6.27
CA ARG A 528 26.92 -12.06 -6.19
C ARG A 528 27.00 -11.36 -4.83
N ASN A 529 25.86 -11.16 -4.18
CA ASN A 529 25.77 -10.48 -2.89
C ASN A 529 24.89 -11.23 -1.88
N PRO A 530 25.32 -12.42 -1.41
CA PRO A 530 24.53 -13.27 -0.53
C PRO A 530 24.17 -12.56 0.79
N LEU A 531 25.01 -11.63 1.27
CA LEU A 531 24.70 -10.80 2.44
C LEU A 531 23.44 -9.95 2.23
N GLN A 532 23.29 -9.32 1.06
CA GLN A 532 22.07 -8.57 0.72
C GLN A 532 20.86 -9.51 0.66
N ASN A 533 20.98 -10.67 0.00
CA ASN A 533 19.88 -11.65 -0.07
C ASN A 533 19.42 -12.10 1.32
N VAL A 534 20.36 -12.44 2.21
CA VAL A 534 20.08 -12.87 3.59
C VAL A 534 19.37 -11.76 4.38
N ASN A 535 19.78 -10.50 4.23
CA ASN A 535 19.16 -9.37 4.93
C ASN A 535 17.73 -9.09 4.43
N ASP A 536 17.49 -9.16 3.12
CA ASP A 536 16.13 -9.00 2.57
C ASP A 536 15.21 -10.17 2.98
N LEU A 537 15.75 -11.40 3.07
CA LEU A 537 15.01 -12.56 3.60
C LEU A 537 14.66 -12.38 5.09
N LYS A 538 15.56 -11.80 5.90
CA LYS A 538 15.27 -11.42 7.29
C LYS A 538 14.14 -10.38 7.36
N ALA A 539 14.13 -9.40 6.45
CA ALA A 539 13.06 -8.40 6.36
C ALA A 539 11.70 -9.03 6.00
N GLN A 540 11.68 -9.99 5.06
CA GLN A 540 10.48 -10.77 4.70
C GLN A 540 9.95 -11.60 5.88
N ILE A 541 10.82 -12.24 6.66
CA ILE A 541 10.43 -12.94 7.89
C ILE A 541 9.77 -11.96 8.88
N ALA A 542 10.36 -10.79 9.08
CA ALA A 542 9.82 -9.77 9.99
C ALA A 542 8.43 -9.26 9.53
N ALA A 543 8.25 -9.06 8.23
CA ALA A 543 6.98 -8.70 7.62
C ALA A 543 5.93 -9.80 7.85
N ASN A 544 6.26 -11.06 7.60
CA ASN A 544 5.36 -12.19 7.85
C ASN A 544 4.97 -12.29 9.32
N GLU A 545 5.91 -12.16 10.25
CA GLU A 545 5.61 -12.20 11.69
C GLU A 545 4.67 -11.04 12.11
N LYS A 546 4.76 -9.87 11.47
CA LYS A 546 3.74 -8.80 11.66
C LYS A 546 2.35 -9.29 11.24
N GLY A 547 2.24 -9.96 10.10
CA GLY A 547 0.99 -10.57 9.62
C GLY A 547 0.42 -11.62 10.60
N VAL A 548 1.27 -12.52 11.11
CA VAL A 548 0.92 -13.54 12.12
C VAL A 548 0.29 -12.88 13.35
N ARG A 549 0.90 -11.80 13.88
CA ARG A 549 0.40 -11.10 15.06
C ARG A 549 -0.95 -10.42 14.83
N GLU A 550 -1.13 -9.74 13.70
CA GLU A 550 -2.40 -9.05 13.41
C GLU A 550 -3.55 -10.04 13.14
N LEU A 551 -3.28 -11.16 12.46
CA LEU A 551 -4.26 -12.25 12.32
C LEU A 551 -4.68 -12.81 13.68
N ARG A 552 -3.73 -13.08 14.58
CA ARG A 552 -4.05 -13.55 15.94
C ARG A 552 -4.91 -12.55 16.72
N LYS A 553 -4.64 -11.25 16.60
CA LYS A 553 -5.47 -10.20 17.22
C LYS A 553 -6.89 -10.21 16.67
N MET A 554 -7.06 -10.33 15.36
CA MET A 554 -8.37 -10.41 14.72
C MET A 554 -9.14 -11.66 15.17
N ILE A 555 -8.48 -12.82 15.22
CA ILE A 555 -9.08 -14.08 15.70
C ILE A 555 -9.47 -13.96 17.18
N ALA A 556 -8.64 -13.33 18.02
CA ALA A 556 -8.96 -13.10 19.42
C ALA A 556 -10.13 -12.12 19.63
N LEU A 557 -10.39 -11.24 18.66
CA LEU A 557 -11.47 -10.25 18.73
C LEU A 557 -12.81 -10.80 18.26
N PHE A 558 -12.82 -11.55 17.15
CA PHE A 558 -14.05 -11.99 16.49
C PHE A 558 -14.35 -13.49 16.63
N GLY A 559 -13.36 -14.29 17.04
CA GLY A 559 -13.45 -15.74 17.10
C GLY A 559 -13.24 -16.41 15.72
N MET A 560 -12.59 -17.57 15.73
CA MET A 560 -12.24 -18.30 14.49
C MET A 560 -13.44 -18.64 13.59
N PRO A 561 -14.62 -19.09 14.11
CA PRO A 561 -15.77 -19.40 13.26
C PRO A 561 -16.26 -18.21 12.43
N VAL A 562 -16.27 -17.02 13.02
CA VAL A 562 -16.69 -15.78 12.36
C VAL A 562 -15.68 -15.36 11.31
N VAL A 563 -14.39 -15.33 11.67
CA VAL A 563 -13.31 -14.97 10.73
C VAL A 563 -13.34 -15.89 9.50
N LYS A 564 -13.48 -17.20 9.71
CA LYS A 564 -13.55 -18.17 8.61
C LYS A 564 -14.79 -17.97 7.72
N ALA A 565 -15.96 -17.69 8.32
CA ALA A 565 -17.18 -17.44 7.56
C ALA A 565 -17.07 -16.18 6.70
N TYR A 566 -16.59 -15.07 7.27
CA TYR A 566 -16.45 -13.81 6.55
C TYR A 566 -15.34 -13.82 5.50
N MET A 567 -14.28 -14.61 5.69
CA MET A 567 -13.32 -14.92 4.63
C MET A 567 -14.03 -15.54 3.41
N GLY A 568 -14.92 -16.51 3.64
CA GLY A 568 -15.74 -17.11 2.59
C GLY A 568 -16.64 -16.08 1.90
N HIS A 569 -17.38 -15.28 2.68
CA HIS A 569 -18.28 -14.26 2.14
C HIS A 569 -17.54 -13.19 1.31
N VAL A 570 -16.33 -12.80 1.70
CA VAL A 570 -15.49 -11.86 0.95
C VAL A 570 -15.09 -12.45 -0.41
N GLN A 571 -14.73 -13.73 -0.47
CA GLN A 571 -14.42 -14.41 -1.73
C GLN A 571 -15.66 -14.63 -2.60
N ASP A 572 -16.81 -14.95 -2.01
CA ASP A 572 -18.08 -15.10 -2.73
C ASP A 572 -18.51 -13.78 -3.37
N ASN A 573 -18.35 -12.67 -2.65
CA ASN A 573 -18.62 -11.33 -3.18
C ASN A 573 -17.69 -10.95 -4.34
N ALA A 574 -16.41 -11.33 -4.27
CA ALA A 574 -15.47 -11.11 -5.36
C ALA A 574 -15.86 -11.92 -6.61
N ALA A 575 -16.25 -13.19 -6.44
CA ALA A 575 -16.75 -14.03 -7.52
C ALA A 575 -18.01 -13.41 -8.17
N GLU A 576 -18.98 -13.00 -7.35
CA GLU A 576 -20.22 -12.38 -7.86
C GLU A 576 -19.96 -11.06 -8.59
N SER A 577 -18.94 -10.30 -8.18
CA SER A 577 -18.57 -9.06 -8.85
C SER A 577 -18.00 -9.30 -10.24
N VAL A 578 -17.18 -10.34 -10.41
CA VAL A 578 -16.72 -10.76 -11.74
C VAL A 578 -17.88 -11.30 -12.58
N ARG A 579 -18.80 -12.10 -12.02
CA ARG A 579 -19.99 -12.58 -12.74
C ARG A 579 -20.83 -11.45 -13.35
N ARG A 580 -20.99 -10.32 -12.65
CA ARG A 580 -21.69 -9.13 -13.19
C ARG A 580 -21.01 -8.53 -14.42
N VAL A 581 -19.69 -8.60 -14.49
CA VAL A 581 -18.94 -8.19 -15.70
C VAL A 581 -19.24 -9.16 -16.84
N LEU A 582 -19.20 -10.47 -16.56
CA LEU A 582 -19.47 -11.50 -17.56
C LEU A 582 -20.85 -11.34 -18.21
N ASP A 583 -21.84 -10.82 -17.50
CA ASP A 583 -23.17 -10.52 -18.03
C ASP A 583 -23.13 -9.50 -19.19
N ARG A 584 -22.08 -8.67 -19.28
CA ARG A 584 -21.89 -7.64 -20.32
C ARG A 584 -20.84 -8.00 -21.38
N LEU A 585 -20.02 -9.02 -21.15
CA LEU A 585 -19.00 -9.45 -22.12
C LEU A 585 -19.59 -10.28 -23.25
N HIS A 586 -18.91 -10.28 -24.40
CA HIS A 586 -19.27 -11.10 -25.55
C HIS A 586 -18.11 -12.02 -25.90
N ASP A 587 -18.41 -13.07 -26.66
CA ASP A 587 -17.36 -13.91 -27.23
C ASP A 587 -16.42 -13.06 -28.08
N SER A 588 -15.13 -13.24 -27.88
CA SER A 588 -14.09 -12.44 -28.51
C SER A 588 -12.82 -13.24 -28.71
N GLU A 589 -12.00 -12.81 -29.67
CA GLU A 589 -10.69 -13.39 -29.93
C GLU A 589 -9.70 -12.30 -30.31
N PHE A 590 -8.43 -12.52 -29.98
CA PHE A 590 -7.35 -11.62 -30.35
C PHE A 590 -6.04 -12.38 -30.53
N SER A 591 -5.19 -11.85 -31.40
CA SER A 591 -3.85 -12.36 -31.65
C SER A 591 -2.85 -11.21 -31.52
N TYR A 592 -1.87 -11.40 -30.64
CA TYR A 592 -0.84 -10.41 -30.35
C TYR A 592 0.51 -10.93 -30.86
N GLU A 593 1.16 -10.18 -31.75
CA GLU A 593 2.52 -10.46 -32.23
C GLU A 593 3.56 -9.81 -31.32
N MET A 594 4.57 -10.58 -30.90
CA MET A 594 5.72 -10.08 -30.14
C MET A 594 6.92 -9.82 -31.07
N ASP A 595 7.88 -9.01 -30.62
CA ASP A 595 9.08 -8.67 -31.41
C ASP A 595 9.88 -9.89 -31.88
N GLN A 596 9.83 -11.00 -31.13
CA GLN A 596 10.52 -12.26 -31.42
C GLN A 596 9.87 -13.05 -32.57
N GLY A 597 8.71 -12.61 -33.08
CA GLY A 597 7.93 -13.32 -34.09
C GLY A 597 7.00 -14.40 -33.51
N THR A 598 6.87 -14.43 -32.18
CA THR A 598 5.92 -15.29 -31.47
C THR A 598 4.55 -14.63 -31.36
N PHE A 599 3.52 -15.45 -31.14
CA PHE A 599 2.14 -15.01 -31.02
C PHE A 599 1.52 -15.49 -29.71
N ILE A 600 0.85 -14.58 -29.00
CA ILE A 600 -0.10 -14.91 -27.95
C ILE A 600 -1.49 -14.81 -28.54
N ARG A 601 -2.25 -15.89 -28.49
CA ARG A 601 -3.63 -15.94 -28.98
C ARG A 601 -4.56 -16.23 -27.83
N VAL A 602 -5.67 -15.51 -27.78
CA VAL A 602 -6.70 -15.74 -26.77
C VAL A 602 -8.06 -15.75 -27.42
N LYS A 603 -8.88 -16.71 -27.02
CA LYS A 603 -10.31 -16.75 -27.25
C LYS A 603 -11.04 -16.70 -25.92
N ILE A 604 -11.96 -15.77 -25.76
CA ILE A 604 -12.81 -15.61 -24.58
C ILE A 604 -14.22 -16.02 -24.98
N SER A 605 -14.76 -17.06 -24.36
CA SER A 605 -16.15 -17.50 -24.56
C SER A 605 -16.94 -17.39 -23.26
N VAL A 606 -18.17 -16.86 -23.34
CA VAL A 606 -18.98 -16.53 -22.16
C VAL A 606 -20.26 -17.38 -22.12
N ASP A 607 -20.38 -18.24 -21.11
CA ASP A 607 -21.64 -18.92 -20.80
C ASP A 607 -22.49 -18.02 -19.91
N LYS A 608 -23.46 -17.32 -20.52
CA LYS A 608 -24.39 -16.42 -19.83
C LYS A 608 -25.31 -17.14 -18.83
N LYS A 609 -25.61 -18.44 -19.04
CA LYS A 609 -26.49 -19.20 -18.14
C LYS A 609 -25.76 -19.58 -16.87
N LYS A 610 -24.52 -20.05 -16.99
CA LYS A 610 -23.65 -20.38 -15.83
C LYS A 610 -23.01 -19.14 -15.21
N ARG A 611 -22.96 -18.03 -15.96
CA ARG A 611 -22.22 -16.80 -15.62
C ARG A 611 -20.74 -17.13 -15.39
N GLU A 612 -20.19 -17.86 -16.35
CA GLU A 612 -18.79 -18.31 -16.39
C GLU A 612 -18.16 -17.92 -17.72
N ALA A 613 -16.85 -17.67 -17.73
CA ALA A 613 -16.10 -17.42 -18.96
C ALA A 613 -14.93 -18.40 -19.07
N THR A 614 -14.66 -18.85 -20.30
CA THR A 614 -13.44 -19.60 -20.63
C THR A 614 -12.49 -18.69 -21.37
N VAL A 615 -11.28 -18.53 -20.82
CA VAL A 615 -10.16 -17.81 -21.42
C VAL A 615 -9.19 -18.87 -21.95
N ASP A 616 -9.19 -19.06 -23.26
CA ASP A 616 -8.47 -20.12 -23.94
C ASP A 616 -7.29 -19.56 -24.73
N PHE A 617 -6.08 -19.97 -24.35
CA PHE A 617 -4.84 -19.57 -24.98
C PHE A 617 -4.37 -20.53 -26.11
N THR A 618 -5.21 -21.46 -26.53
CA THR A 618 -4.92 -22.39 -27.64
C THR A 618 -4.53 -21.64 -28.91
N GLY A 619 -3.44 -22.08 -29.54
CA GLY A 619 -2.84 -21.43 -30.70
C GLY A 619 -1.73 -20.43 -30.37
N THR A 620 -1.46 -20.17 -29.09
CA THR A 620 -0.25 -19.47 -28.64
C THR A 620 1.00 -20.27 -29.01
N SER A 621 2.09 -19.56 -29.33
CA SER A 621 3.37 -20.16 -29.75
C SER A 621 3.90 -21.21 -28.76
N PRO A 622 4.60 -22.25 -29.26
CA PRO A 622 5.23 -23.26 -28.41
C PRO A 622 6.27 -22.64 -27.47
N GLN A 623 6.75 -23.40 -26.49
CA GLN A 623 7.88 -23.01 -25.67
C GLN A 623 9.07 -22.57 -26.54
N GLN A 624 9.70 -21.47 -26.16
CA GLN A 624 10.83 -20.87 -26.87
C GLN A 624 12.16 -21.33 -26.27
N ASN A 625 13.20 -21.41 -27.11
CA ASN A 625 14.58 -21.59 -26.66
C ASN A 625 15.22 -20.25 -26.25
N THR A 626 14.49 -19.46 -25.46
CA THR A 626 14.86 -18.15 -24.92
C THR A 626 14.18 -17.98 -23.55
N ASN A 627 14.39 -16.86 -22.87
CA ASN A 627 13.77 -16.56 -21.58
C ASN A 627 12.35 -15.98 -21.66
N PHE A 628 11.76 -15.85 -22.86
CA PHE A 628 10.41 -15.30 -23.09
C PHE A 628 9.26 -16.24 -22.70
N ASN A 629 9.57 -17.33 -21.99
CA ASN A 629 8.56 -18.24 -21.49
C ASN A 629 7.97 -17.73 -20.17
N ALA A 630 6.65 -17.55 -20.11
CA ALA A 630 5.91 -17.23 -18.89
C ALA A 630 5.39 -18.51 -18.24
N PRO A 631 5.76 -18.81 -16.98
CA PRO A 631 5.15 -19.90 -16.21
C PRO A 631 3.62 -19.72 -16.12
N ALA A 632 2.87 -20.82 -16.11
CA ALA A 632 1.40 -20.78 -16.02
C ALA A 632 0.84 -19.90 -14.87
N PRO A 633 1.49 -19.82 -13.68
CA PRO A 633 1.09 -18.85 -12.64
C PRO A 633 1.11 -17.38 -13.09
N VAL A 634 2.03 -16.98 -13.98
CA VAL A 634 2.10 -15.61 -14.55
C VAL A 634 0.92 -15.36 -15.49
N THR A 635 0.59 -16.33 -16.35
CA THR A 635 -0.59 -16.25 -17.23
C THR A 635 -1.88 -16.09 -16.42
N ARG A 636 -2.02 -16.88 -15.34
CA ARG A 636 -3.15 -16.75 -14.41
C ARG A 636 -3.21 -15.39 -13.72
N ALA A 637 -2.07 -14.80 -13.39
CA ALA A 637 -1.97 -13.46 -12.82
C ALA A 637 -2.49 -12.38 -13.77
N ALA A 638 -2.08 -12.44 -15.04
CA ALA A 638 -2.53 -11.51 -16.08
C ALA A 638 -4.05 -11.59 -16.29
N VAL A 639 -4.62 -12.81 -16.33
CA VAL A 639 -6.07 -13.00 -16.41
C VAL A 639 -6.79 -12.41 -15.19
N LEU A 640 -6.33 -12.71 -13.97
CA LEU A 640 -6.90 -12.15 -12.75
C LEU A 640 -6.89 -10.62 -12.77
N TYR A 641 -5.76 -10.01 -13.15
CA TYR A 641 -5.62 -8.56 -13.24
C TYR A 641 -6.61 -7.95 -14.24
N VAL A 642 -6.70 -8.48 -15.46
CA VAL A 642 -7.60 -7.95 -16.49
C VAL A 642 -9.05 -8.00 -16.03
N PHE A 643 -9.52 -9.16 -15.57
CA PHE A 643 -10.89 -9.28 -15.08
C PHE A 643 -11.16 -8.42 -13.85
N ARG A 644 -10.15 -8.19 -12.99
CA ARG A 644 -10.29 -7.24 -11.88
C ARG A 644 -10.45 -5.81 -12.37
N VAL A 645 -9.68 -5.38 -13.38
CA VAL A 645 -9.81 -4.03 -13.97
C VAL A 645 -11.20 -3.86 -14.58
N MET A 646 -11.71 -4.88 -15.28
CA MET A 646 -13.03 -4.86 -15.91
C MET A 646 -14.22 -4.79 -14.93
N VAL A 647 -14.01 -5.10 -13.65
CA VAL A 647 -15.06 -5.00 -12.62
C VAL A 647 -15.49 -3.56 -12.36
N ASP A 648 -14.60 -2.58 -12.61
CA ASP A 648 -14.85 -1.15 -12.36
C ASP A 648 -15.49 -0.87 -10.98
N ASP A 649 -14.95 -1.53 -9.96
CA ASP A 649 -15.48 -1.50 -8.61
C ASP A 649 -14.36 -1.74 -7.58
N GLU A 650 -14.46 -1.17 -6.38
CA GLU A 650 -13.45 -1.35 -5.31
C GLU A 650 -13.61 -2.71 -4.59
N ILE A 651 -13.41 -3.82 -5.31
CA ILE A 651 -13.38 -5.16 -4.68
C ILE A 651 -11.94 -5.53 -4.26
N PRO A 652 -11.77 -6.24 -3.12
CA PRO A 652 -10.47 -6.75 -2.73
C PRO A 652 -9.93 -7.75 -3.75
N MET A 653 -8.60 -7.79 -3.85
CA MET A 653 -7.94 -8.81 -4.65
C MET A 653 -7.85 -10.12 -3.86
N ASN A 654 -8.60 -11.13 -4.31
CA ASN A 654 -8.58 -12.46 -3.71
C ASN A 654 -8.91 -13.55 -4.74
N ALA A 655 -8.76 -14.82 -4.35
CA ALA A 655 -8.98 -15.95 -5.24
C ALA A 655 -10.44 -16.09 -5.76
N GLY A 656 -11.40 -15.42 -5.12
CA GLY A 656 -12.80 -15.39 -5.53
C GLY A 656 -12.99 -14.83 -6.95
N CYS A 657 -12.18 -13.87 -7.37
CA CYS A 657 -12.23 -13.27 -8.71
C CYS A 657 -12.03 -14.29 -9.85
N LEU A 658 -11.30 -15.38 -9.61
CA LEU A 658 -11.05 -16.41 -10.63
C LEU A 658 -12.06 -17.56 -10.62
N ARG A 659 -12.92 -17.67 -9.60
CA ARG A 659 -13.89 -18.77 -9.53
C ARG A 659 -14.84 -18.86 -10.74
N PRO A 660 -15.32 -17.75 -11.34
CA PRO A 660 -16.15 -17.82 -12.55
C PRO A 660 -15.34 -17.87 -13.86
N ILE A 661 -14.01 -18.00 -13.79
CA ILE A 661 -13.12 -17.95 -14.95
C ILE A 661 -12.39 -19.29 -15.09
N ASN A 662 -12.67 -20.01 -16.16
CA ASN A 662 -11.91 -21.17 -16.58
C ASN A 662 -10.74 -20.72 -17.46
N ILE A 663 -9.51 -21.14 -17.15
CA ILE A 663 -8.31 -20.74 -17.89
C ILE A 663 -7.73 -21.98 -18.54
N VAL A 664 -7.62 -21.96 -19.87
CA VAL A 664 -7.00 -23.04 -20.66
C VAL A 664 -5.67 -22.52 -21.18
N VAL A 665 -4.58 -23.12 -20.71
CA VAL A 665 -3.22 -22.83 -21.18
C VAL A 665 -2.67 -24.10 -21.83
N PRO A 666 -2.27 -24.08 -23.12
CA PRO A 666 -1.72 -25.25 -23.78
C PRO A 666 -0.42 -25.70 -23.11
N GLU A 667 -0.29 -26.99 -22.84
CA GLU A 667 0.96 -27.59 -22.36
C GLU A 667 2.09 -27.33 -23.37
N ARG A 668 3.32 -27.15 -22.87
CA ARG A 668 4.52 -26.89 -23.69
C ARG A 668 4.40 -25.67 -24.62
N SER A 669 3.49 -24.74 -24.32
CA SER A 669 3.49 -23.41 -24.91
C SER A 669 4.45 -22.49 -24.17
N MET A 670 4.75 -21.32 -24.75
CA MET A 670 5.49 -20.28 -24.05
C MET A 670 4.77 -19.74 -22.80
N LEU A 671 3.50 -20.11 -22.58
CA LEU A 671 2.71 -19.74 -21.39
C LEU A 671 2.60 -20.88 -20.35
N SER A 672 3.16 -22.04 -20.66
CA SER A 672 3.28 -23.18 -19.74
C SER A 672 4.57 -23.97 -20.05
N PRO A 673 5.75 -23.35 -19.89
CA PRO A 673 7.02 -24.01 -20.15
C PRO A 673 7.29 -25.15 -19.16
N GLU A 674 8.04 -26.15 -19.63
CA GLU A 674 8.59 -27.22 -18.82
C GLU A 674 10.01 -26.87 -18.34
N TYR A 675 10.37 -27.40 -17.18
CA TYR A 675 11.75 -27.36 -16.71
C TYR A 675 12.67 -28.04 -17.75
N PRO A 676 13.83 -27.46 -18.12
CA PRO A 676 14.51 -26.34 -17.47
C PRO A 676 14.49 -25.00 -18.25
N ALA A 677 13.43 -24.70 -19.00
CA ALA A 677 13.39 -23.50 -19.85
C ALA A 677 13.60 -22.20 -19.04
N ALA A 678 14.43 -21.27 -19.54
CA ALA A 678 14.52 -19.92 -18.99
C ALA A 678 13.16 -19.18 -19.03
N VAL A 679 12.89 -18.33 -18.03
CA VAL A 679 11.58 -17.70 -17.81
C VAL A 679 11.62 -16.23 -17.40
N VAL A 680 12.80 -15.62 -17.21
CA VAL A 680 12.89 -14.29 -16.60
C VAL A 680 12.12 -13.21 -17.38
N ALA A 681 12.14 -13.28 -18.72
CA ALA A 681 11.35 -12.38 -19.57
C ALA A 681 9.85 -12.73 -19.59
N GLY A 682 9.49 -13.95 -19.20
CA GLY A 682 8.12 -14.35 -18.97
C GLY A 682 7.38 -13.44 -17.98
N ASN A 683 8.04 -13.08 -16.88
CA ASN A 683 7.48 -12.25 -15.82
C ASN A 683 7.34 -10.78 -16.24
N VAL A 684 8.29 -10.24 -17.00
CA VAL A 684 8.42 -8.79 -17.23
C VAL A 684 8.06 -8.33 -18.65
N GLU A 685 8.13 -9.20 -19.65
CA GLU A 685 7.78 -8.90 -21.05
C GLU A 685 6.52 -9.68 -21.46
N THR A 686 6.54 -11.01 -21.38
CA THR A 686 5.43 -11.85 -21.86
C THR A 686 4.15 -11.58 -21.06
N SER A 687 4.24 -11.33 -19.75
CA SER A 687 3.09 -10.97 -18.92
C SER A 687 2.38 -9.67 -19.37
N GLN A 688 3.15 -8.69 -19.85
CA GLN A 688 2.61 -7.45 -20.43
C GLN A 688 1.89 -7.74 -21.76
N ALA A 689 2.49 -8.57 -22.59
CA ALA A 689 1.90 -9.00 -23.85
C ALA A 689 0.59 -9.80 -23.66
N ILE A 690 0.52 -10.71 -22.68
CA ILE A 690 -0.72 -11.42 -22.30
C ILE A 690 -1.79 -10.41 -21.90
N THR A 691 -1.44 -9.43 -21.07
CA THR A 691 -2.38 -8.41 -20.58
C THR A 691 -2.93 -7.54 -21.71
N ASN A 692 -2.06 -7.07 -22.61
CA ASN A 692 -2.45 -6.31 -23.79
C ASN A 692 -3.31 -7.15 -24.75
N CYS A 693 -2.99 -8.43 -24.95
CA CYS A 693 -3.78 -9.35 -25.77
C CYS A 693 -5.20 -9.52 -25.22
N LEU A 694 -5.34 -9.69 -23.90
CA LEU A 694 -6.63 -9.79 -23.22
C LEU A 694 -7.45 -8.50 -23.31
N PHE A 695 -6.85 -7.33 -23.07
CA PHE A 695 -7.58 -6.06 -23.23
C PHE A 695 -7.95 -5.77 -24.68
N GLY A 696 -7.10 -6.16 -25.64
CA GLY A 696 -7.39 -6.12 -27.06
C GLY A 696 -8.60 -6.97 -27.43
N ALA A 697 -8.67 -8.22 -26.94
CA ALA A 697 -9.81 -9.10 -27.13
C ALA A 697 -11.12 -8.50 -26.57
N LEU A 698 -11.04 -7.93 -25.36
CA LEU A 698 -12.19 -7.33 -24.69
C LEU A 698 -12.60 -5.96 -25.28
N GLY A 699 -11.77 -5.37 -26.15
CA GLY A 699 -12.00 -4.04 -26.70
C GLY A 699 -12.00 -2.93 -25.62
N ALA A 700 -11.35 -3.17 -24.48
CA ALA A 700 -11.48 -2.31 -23.30
C ALA A 700 -10.47 -1.15 -23.29
N LEU A 701 -9.22 -1.43 -23.68
CA LEU A 701 -8.10 -0.49 -23.66
C LEU A 701 -7.24 -0.69 -24.92
N SER A 702 -6.66 0.40 -25.41
CA SER A 702 -5.55 0.33 -26.38
C SER A 702 -4.32 -0.37 -25.77
N CYS A 703 -3.37 -0.75 -26.62
CA CYS A 703 -2.15 -1.41 -26.15
C CYS A 703 -1.32 -0.45 -25.28
N ALA A 704 -0.99 -0.85 -24.05
CA ALA A 704 0.04 -0.15 -23.29
C ALA A 704 1.42 -0.37 -23.93
N GLN A 705 2.47 0.23 -23.34
CA GLN A 705 3.85 0.07 -23.81
C GLN A 705 4.32 -1.40 -23.96
N GLY A 706 3.65 -2.38 -23.35
CA GLY A 706 3.84 -3.82 -23.59
C GLY A 706 5.20 -4.40 -23.18
N THR A 707 6.00 -3.62 -22.46
CA THR A 707 7.31 -3.98 -21.92
C THR A 707 7.51 -3.28 -20.58
N MET A 708 8.35 -3.84 -19.71
CA MET A 708 8.83 -3.14 -18.51
C MET A 708 10.15 -2.39 -18.74
N ASN A 709 10.72 -2.43 -19.95
CA ASN A 709 12.00 -1.83 -20.33
C ASN A 709 13.08 -2.10 -19.28
N ASN A 710 13.33 -3.38 -19.00
CA ASN A 710 14.21 -3.79 -17.92
C ASN A 710 15.66 -3.40 -18.25
N LEU A 711 16.25 -2.61 -17.37
CA LEU A 711 17.66 -2.27 -17.37
C LEU A 711 18.32 -2.95 -16.18
N THR A 712 19.31 -3.78 -16.47
CA THR A 712 20.21 -4.34 -15.45
C THR A 712 21.63 -3.95 -15.75
N TYR A 713 22.39 -3.67 -14.70
CA TYR A 713 23.83 -3.52 -14.83
C TYR A 713 24.52 -3.87 -13.53
N GLY A 714 25.81 -4.16 -13.61
CA GLY A 714 26.61 -4.43 -12.44
C GLY A 714 28.02 -4.92 -12.72
N ASN A 715 28.71 -5.23 -11.63
CA ASN A 715 30.01 -5.89 -11.57
C ASN A 715 30.09 -6.71 -10.28
N ASP A 716 31.28 -7.09 -9.82
CA ASP A 716 31.45 -7.87 -8.59
C ASP A 716 30.94 -7.14 -7.33
N ASN A 717 30.96 -5.80 -7.32
CA ASN A 717 30.61 -4.99 -6.16
C ASN A 717 29.17 -4.46 -6.19
N TYR A 718 28.63 -4.20 -7.39
CA TYR A 718 27.34 -3.55 -7.59
C TYR A 718 26.43 -4.38 -8.47
N GLN A 719 25.16 -4.51 -8.10
CA GLN A 719 24.13 -5.13 -8.92
C GLN A 719 22.88 -4.26 -8.88
N TYR A 720 22.39 -3.87 -10.05
CA TYR A 720 21.23 -3.01 -10.19
C TYR A 720 20.22 -3.59 -11.18
N TYR A 721 18.95 -3.44 -10.82
CA TYR A 721 17.82 -3.79 -11.67
C TYR A 721 16.75 -2.70 -11.57
N GLU A 722 16.27 -2.22 -12.72
CA GLU A 722 15.19 -1.24 -12.84
C GLU A 722 14.24 -1.56 -13.99
N THR A 723 12.93 -1.41 -13.74
CA THR A 723 11.89 -1.31 -14.77
C THR A 723 11.65 0.16 -15.07
N ILE A 724 11.49 0.52 -16.34
CA ILE A 724 11.37 1.90 -16.79
C ILE A 724 9.97 2.15 -17.37
N CYS A 725 9.30 3.17 -16.83
CA CYS A 725 7.93 3.55 -17.17
C CYS A 725 7.80 4.14 -18.59
N SER A 726 6.56 4.26 -19.06
CA SER A 726 6.21 4.96 -20.29
C SER A 726 4.77 5.48 -20.20
N GLY A 727 4.18 5.89 -21.31
CA GLY A 727 2.79 6.34 -21.34
C GLY A 727 1.78 5.21 -21.12
N SER A 728 0.71 5.50 -20.38
CA SER A 728 -0.42 4.58 -20.20
C SER A 728 -1.34 4.54 -21.43
N PRO A 729 -2.11 3.45 -21.63
CA PRO A 729 -3.04 3.36 -22.74
C PRO A 729 -4.22 4.32 -22.60
N ALA A 730 -4.80 4.69 -23.73
CA ALA A 730 -6.08 5.37 -23.83
C ALA A 730 -7.25 4.37 -23.87
N GLY A 731 -8.43 4.82 -23.44
CA GLY A 731 -9.65 4.02 -23.46
C GLY A 731 -10.90 4.86 -23.74
N PRO A 732 -12.09 4.24 -23.68
CA PRO A 732 -13.34 4.93 -23.97
C PRO A 732 -13.63 5.99 -22.91
N GLY A 733 -13.41 7.27 -23.24
CA GLY A 733 -13.74 8.39 -22.36
C GLY A 733 -12.55 9.04 -21.66
N PHE A 734 -11.32 8.57 -21.87
CA PHE A 734 -10.16 9.07 -21.16
C PHE A 734 -8.84 8.93 -21.96
N ASN A 735 -7.97 9.93 -21.79
CA ASN A 735 -6.59 9.90 -22.27
C ASN A 735 -5.70 9.07 -21.34
N GLY A 736 -4.56 8.60 -21.87
CA GLY A 736 -3.50 8.02 -21.06
C GLY A 736 -2.73 9.08 -20.26
N THR A 737 -2.06 8.61 -19.20
CA THR A 737 -1.15 9.41 -18.36
C THR A 737 0.30 9.17 -18.80
N ASP A 738 1.09 10.23 -18.84
CA ASP A 738 2.50 10.18 -19.25
C ASP A 738 3.39 9.53 -18.17
N ALA A 739 4.42 8.79 -18.59
CA ALA A 739 5.50 8.31 -17.73
C ALA A 739 5.10 7.56 -16.45
N VAL A 740 4.15 6.62 -16.55
CA VAL A 740 3.70 5.76 -15.44
C VAL A 740 3.94 4.27 -15.71
N HIS A 741 4.17 3.50 -14.66
CA HIS A 741 4.16 2.03 -14.76
C HIS A 741 2.72 1.54 -14.91
N THR A 742 2.52 0.56 -15.79
CA THR A 742 1.18 0.03 -16.10
C THR A 742 1.16 -1.49 -16.00
N HIS A 743 -0.05 -2.01 -15.75
CA HIS A 743 -0.38 -3.42 -15.85
C HIS A 743 0.42 -4.31 -14.89
N MET A 744 1.34 -5.13 -15.40
CA MET A 744 2.03 -6.15 -14.59
C MET A 744 3.09 -5.60 -13.64
N THR A 745 3.26 -4.27 -13.62
CA THR A 745 4.17 -3.56 -12.70
C THR A 745 3.53 -2.28 -12.19
N ASN A 746 3.85 -1.94 -10.95
CA ASN A 746 3.49 -0.68 -10.29
C ASN A 746 4.65 -0.23 -9.37
N THR A 747 5.88 -0.53 -9.77
CA THR A 747 7.09 -0.14 -9.05
C THR A 747 7.31 1.36 -9.16
N ARG A 748 8.09 1.93 -8.25
CA ARG A 748 8.65 3.28 -8.43
C ARG A 748 9.94 3.20 -9.23
N LEU A 749 10.27 4.31 -9.89
CA LEU A 749 11.65 4.54 -10.33
C LEU A 749 12.55 4.70 -9.10
N THR A 750 13.83 4.38 -9.27
CA THR A 750 14.84 4.70 -8.26
C THR A 750 15.04 6.20 -8.23
N ASP A 751 14.88 6.83 -7.07
CA ASP A 751 15.16 8.25 -6.91
C ASP A 751 16.55 8.58 -7.47
N PRO A 752 16.70 9.62 -8.34
CA PRO A 752 17.98 9.94 -8.95
C PRO A 752 19.12 10.15 -7.95
N GLU A 753 18.86 10.77 -6.80
CA GLU A 753 19.90 10.99 -5.79
C GLU A 753 20.32 9.66 -5.14
N VAL A 754 19.35 8.78 -4.86
CA VAL A 754 19.64 7.43 -4.34
C VAL A 754 20.41 6.59 -5.36
N LEU A 755 20.04 6.70 -6.65
CA LEU A 755 20.70 6.00 -7.75
C LEU A 755 22.19 6.38 -7.84
N GLU A 756 22.49 7.68 -7.90
CA GLU A 756 23.86 8.18 -8.02
C GLU A 756 24.68 8.02 -6.73
N PHE A 757 24.01 7.95 -5.58
CA PHE A 757 24.64 7.72 -4.29
C PHE A 757 25.05 6.26 -4.10
N ARG A 758 24.16 5.31 -4.46
CA ARG A 758 24.40 3.88 -4.22
C ARG A 758 25.17 3.17 -5.33
N PHE A 759 25.11 3.69 -6.55
CA PHE A 759 25.72 3.06 -7.72
C PHE A 759 26.67 4.04 -8.40
N PRO A 760 27.78 3.56 -8.97
CA PRO A 760 28.76 4.41 -9.66
C PRO A 760 28.25 4.81 -11.05
N VAL A 761 27.13 5.53 -11.09
CA VAL A 761 26.47 6.04 -12.29
C VAL A 761 26.04 7.50 -12.07
N VAL A 762 25.71 8.19 -13.16
CA VAL A 762 25.14 9.54 -13.18
C VAL A 762 23.94 9.56 -14.13
N LEU A 763 22.79 10.03 -13.67
CA LEU A 763 21.61 10.24 -14.49
C LEU A 763 21.75 11.58 -15.23
N GLU A 764 22.24 11.55 -16.46
CA GLU A 764 22.51 12.78 -17.22
C GLU A 764 21.25 13.45 -17.77
N ASP A 765 20.22 12.65 -18.06
CA ASP A 765 18.97 13.13 -18.65
C ASP A 765 17.83 12.17 -18.34
N PHE A 766 16.68 12.72 -17.94
CA PHE A 766 15.45 11.99 -17.76
C PHE A 766 14.25 12.93 -17.98
N HIS A 767 13.54 12.78 -19.09
CA HIS A 767 12.40 13.64 -19.43
C HIS A 767 11.28 12.89 -20.18
N ILE A 768 10.08 13.46 -20.13
CA ILE A 768 8.92 13.01 -20.91
C ILE A 768 9.09 13.46 -22.36
N ARG A 769 8.93 12.52 -23.29
CA ARG A 769 8.95 12.76 -24.74
C ARG A 769 7.58 13.27 -25.17
N LYS A 770 7.37 14.58 -25.10
CA LYS A 770 6.09 15.20 -25.44
C LYS A 770 5.60 14.80 -26.83
N ASP A 771 4.29 14.57 -26.94
CA ASP A 771 3.58 14.22 -28.18
C ASP A 771 4.07 12.91 -28.83
N SER A 772 4.51 11.95 -28.01
CA SER A 772 4.97 10.63 -28.46
C SER A 772 3.91 9.53 -28.31
N GLY A 773 2.85 9.75 -27.53
CA GLY A 773 1.72 8.82 -27.36
C GLY A 773 0.89 8.63 -28.63
N GLY A 774 0.34 7.42 -28.81
CA GLY A 774 -0.56 7.10 -29.93
C GLY A 774 -1.78 8.02 -29.96
N ARG A 775 -2.14 8.50 -31.16
CA ARG A 775 -3.21 9.49 -31.33
C ARG A 775 -4.56 8.83 -31.59
N GLY A 776 -5.62 9.52 -31.25
CA GLY A 776 -7.00 9.12 -31.48
C GLY A 776 -7.94 10.18 -30.94
N LYS A 777 -9.24 9.88 -30.86
CA LYS A 777 -10.20 10.70 -30.10
C LYS A 777 -9.71 10.90 -28.67
N TRP A 778 -9.15 9.84 -28.08
CA TRP A 778 -8.41 9.86 -26.83
C TRP A 778 -6.96 9.48 -27.10
N ARG A 779 -6.04 10.30 -26.60
CA ARG A 779 -4.59 10.14 -26.79
C ARG A 779 -4.00 9.24 -25.72
N ALA A 780 -3.06 8.38 -26.10
CA ALA A 780 -2.24 7.66 -25.14
C ALA A 780 -1.27 8.61 -24.42
N GLY A 781 -0.74 8.16 -23.28
CA GLY A 781 0.31 8.90 -22.59
C GLY A 781 1.62 8.89 -23.36
N ASP A 782 2.46 9.87 -23.09
CA ASP A 782 3.80 10.03 -23.64
C ASP A 782 4.82 9.13 -22.94
N GLY A 783 5.80 8.67 -23.72
CA GLY A 783 6.95 7.91 -23.23
C GLY A 783 8.05 8.78 -22.65
N ILE A 784 9.19 8.17 -22.32
CA ILE A 784 10.32 8.85 -21.69
C ILE A 784 11.62 8.64 -22.48
N TYR A 785 12.55 9.53 -22.24
CA TYR A 785 13.96 9.42 -22.59
C TYR A 785 14.78 9.35 -21.31
N ARG A 786 15.70 8.40 -21.19
CA ARG A 786 16.57 8.23 -20.01
C ARG A 786 18.01 7.95 -20.44
N ARG A 787 18.98 8.66 -19.89
CA ARG A 787 20.41 8.50 -20.16
C ARG A 787 21.22 8.38 -18.87
N VAL A 788 21.90 7.25 -18.71
CA VAL A 788 22.69 6.93 -17.51
C VAL A 788 24.15 6.71 -17.92
N ARG A 789 25.05 7.55 -17.41
CA ARG A 789 26.51 7.43 -17.62
C ARG A 789 27.15 6.64 -16.50
N PHE A 790 28.06 5.76 -16.85
CA PHE A 790 28.77 4.89 -15.92
C PHE A 790 30.07 5.54 -15.44
N ARG A 791 30.43 5.30 -14.19
CA ARG A 791 31.68 5.78 -13.57
C ARG A 791 32.69 4.66 -13.34
N GLU A 792 32.26 3.41 -13.51
CA GLU A 792 33.07 2.21 -13.45
C GLU A 792 32.69 1.29 -14.60
N LYS A 793 33.58 0.34 -14.92
CA LYS A 793 33.29 -0.70 -15.89
C LYS A 793 32.18 -1.62 -15.35
N MET A 794 31.14 -1.83 -16.15
CA MET A 794 29.98 -2.66 -15.78
C MET A 794 29.45 -3.45 -16.97
N ASP A 795 28.97 -4.66 -16.68
CA ASP A 795 28.09 -5.39 -17.59
C ASP A 795 26.73 -4.70 -17.57
N CYS A 796 26.11 -4.53 -18.74
CA CYS A 796 24.81 -3.93 -18.91
C CYS A 796 23.95 -4.83 -19.80
N ALA A 797 22.74 -5.14 -19.35
CA ALA A 797 21.78 -5.92 -20.09
C ALA A 797 20.43 -5.20 -20.17
N ILE A 798 19.83 -5.23 -21.36
CA ILE A 798 18.50 -4.70 -21.61
C ILE A 798 17.61 -5.85 -22.03
N LEU A 799 16.44 -5.92 -21.40
CA LEU A 799 15.37 -6.84 -21.77
C LEU A 799 14.11 -5.99 -22.01
N SER A 800 13.76 -5.80 -23.29
CA SER A 800 12.66 -4.96 -23.71
C SER A 800 12.00 -5.43 -25.01
N GLY A 801 10.69 -5.21 -25.12
CA GLY A 801 9.88 -5.41 -26.32
C GLY A 801 9.57 -4.12 -27.09
N HIS A 802 8.69 -4.21 -28.09
CA HIS A 802 8.23 -3.08 -28.91
C HIS A 802 9.35 -2.22 -29.52
N ARG A 803 10.41 -2.87 -29.99
CA ARG A 803 11.49 -2.32 -30.84
C ARG A 803 11.28 -2.67 -32.31
N ARG A 804 10.38 -3.62 -32.63
CA ARG A 804 9.98 -3.98 -34.00
C ARG A 804 8.48 -3.78 -34.23
N VAL A 805 7.63 -4.35 -33.38
CA VAL A 805 6.17 -4.29 -33.50
C VAL A 805 5.66 -3.06 -32.72
N PRO A 806 4.94 -2.11 -33.33
CA PRO A 806 4.41 -0.96 -32.60
C PRO A 806 3.25 -1.36 -31.68
N PRO A 807 3.09 -0.75 -30.49
CA PRO A 807 1.92 -0.94 -29.64
C PRO A 807 0.63 -0.50 -30.36
N PHE A 808 -0.31 -1.41 -30.58
CA PHE A 808 -1.50 -1.15 -31.39
C PHE A 808 -2.46 -0.13 -30.74
N GLY A 809 -3.08 0.71 -31.57
CA GLY A 809 -4.26 1.50 -31.18
C GLY A 809 -5.54 0.67 -31.24
N LEU A 810 -6.64 1.20 -30.68
CA LEU A 810 -7.92 0.49 -30.64
C LEU A 810 -9.07 1.37 -31.15
N ALA A 811 -10.10 0.73 -31.72
CA ALA A 811 -11.31 1.39 -32.20
C ALA A 811 -11.04 2.55 -33.20
N GLY A 812 -10.00 2.43 -34.03
CA GLY A 812 -9.58 3.45 -35.00
C GLY A 812 -8.53 4.43 -34.51
N GLY A 813 -8.02 4.27 -33.28
CA GLY A 813 -6.83 4.98 -32.79
C GLY A 813 -5.55 4.50 -33.47
N GLU A 814 -4.57 5.39 -33.61
CA GLU A 814 -3.25 5.09 -34.16
C GLU A 814 -2.41 4.27 -33.18
N SER A 815 -1.44 3.53 -33.73
CA SER A 815 -0.45 2.82 -32.92
C SER A 815 0.51 3.80 -32.25
N GLY A 816 1.08 3.40 -31.12
CA GLY A 816 2.18 4.12 -30.48
C GLY A 816 3.50 3.91 -31.22
N HIS A 817 4.51 4.67 -30.80
CA HIS A 817 5.87 4.57 -31.32
C HIS A 817 6.61 3.37 -30.73
N VAL A 818 7.48 2.76 -31.54
CA VAL A 818 8.47 1.79 -31.05
C VAL A 818 9.53 2.50 -30.20
N GLY A 819 10.10 1.76 -29.26
CA GLY A 819 11.22 2.23 -28.45
C GLY A 819 12.55 2.10 -29.18
N GLU A 820 13.62 2.54 -28.52
CA GLU A 820 14.99 2.39 -28.99
C GLU A 820 15.97 2.32 -27.81
N ASN A 821 17.03 1.53 -27.97
CA ASN A 821 18.11 1.39 -26.98
C ASN A 821 19.43 1.77 -27.67
N ARG A 822 20.28 2.57 -27.02
CA ARG A 822 21.58 2.97 -27.55
C ARG A 822 22.65 3.02 -26.47
N VAL A 823 23.91 2.98 -26.89
CA VAL A 823 25.08 3.19 -26.06
C VAL A 823 25.91 4.31 -26.65
N ARG A 824 26.20 5.35 -25.87
CA ARG A 824 27.20 6.35 -26.21
C ARG A 824 28.57 5.85 -25.75
N ARG A 825 29.42 5.52 -26.73
CA ARG A 825 30.80 5.08 -26.52
C ARG A 825 31.74 6.25 -26.21
N LEU A 826 32.94 5.96 -25.70
CA LEU A 826 33.93 6.99 -25.35
C LEU A 826 34.35 7.89 -26.52
N ASN A 827 34.33 7.36 -27.75
CA ASN A 827 34.62 8.11 -28.96
C ASN A 827 33.44 9.00 -29.43
N GLY A 828 32.35 9.06 -28.66
CA GLY A 828 31.15 9.83 -28.97
C GLY A 828 30.16 9.15 -29.92
N ILE A 829 30.47 7.96 -30.44
CA ILE A 829 29.56 7.21 -31.31
C ILE A 829 28.39 6.66 -30.48
N GLU A 830 27.16 6.86 -30.97
CA GLU A 830 25.98 6.17 -30.46
C GLU A 830 25.76 4.86 -31.23
N GLU A 831 25.99 3.74 -30.55
CA GLU A 831 25.72 2.40 -31.07
C GLU A 831 24.29 1.98 -30.72
N LYS A 832 23.53 1.51 -31.71
CA LYS A 832 22.16 1.03 -31.50
C LYS A 832 22.18 -0.42 -30.99
N LEU A 833 21.52 -0.66 -29.86
CA LEU A 833 21.31 -1.99 -29.30
C LEU A 833 19.99 -2.61 -29.79
N LYS A 834 19.90 -3.93 -29.74
CA LYS A 834 18.63 -4.66 -29.94
C LYS A 834 17.68 -4.41 -28.75
N GLY A 835 16.43 -4.86 -28.88
CA GLY A 835 15.46 -4.81 -27.77
C GLY A 835 15.88 -5.68 -26.59
N CYS A 836 16.46 -6.83 -26.86
CA CYS A 836 17.05 -7.74 -25.89
C CYS A 836 18.53 -7.89 -26.22
N ASP A 837 19.41 -7.29 -25.43
CA ASP A 837 20.85 -7.19 -25.74
C ASP A 837 21.72 -7.06 -24.50
N GLN A 838 23.00 -7.39 -24.66
CA GLN A 838 24.04 -7.28 -23.63
C GLN A 838 25.27 -6.57 -24.17
N THR A 839 25.85 -5.72 -23.34
CA THR A 839 27.08 -4.99 -23.67
C THR A 839 27.86 -4.70 -22.40
N VAL A 840 29.11 -4.31 -22.58
CA VAL A 840 29.97 -3.81 -21.50
C VAL A 840 30.10 -2.31 -21.68
N LEU A 841 29.93 -1.57 -20.58
CA LEU A 841 30.12 -0.12 -20.54
C LEU A 841 31.40 0.19 -19.79
N GLU A 842 32.28 0.96 -20.43
CA GLU A 842 33.47 1.52 -19.79
C GLU A 842 33.11 2.78 -19.00
N ALA A 843 33.96 3.16 -18.04
CA ALA A 843 33.78 4.39 -17.28
C ALA A 843 33.76 5.62 -18.22
N GLY A 844 32.68 6.39 -18.20
CA GLY A 844 32.43 7.53 -19.09
C GLY A 844 31.40 7.25 -20.20
N GLU A 845 31.15 5.98 -20.52
CA GLU A 845 30.11 5.58 -21.47
C GLU A 845 28.70 5.69 -20.87
N ALA A 846 27.68 5.78 -21.70
CA ALA A 846 26.30 5.92 -21.24
C ALA A 846 25.32 5.01 -21.99
N VAL A 847 24.37 4.43 -21.27
CA VAL A 847 23.20 3.77 -21.86
C VAL A 847 22.08 4.79 -22.03
N ILE A 848 21.38 4.70 -23.15
CA ILE A 848 20.24 5.56 -23.51
C ILE A 848 19.05 4.65 -23.80
N ILE A 849 17.93 4.92 -23.14
CA ILE A 849 16.67 4.19 -23.30
C ILE A 849 15.58 5.18 -23.71
N VAL A 850 14.98 4.89 -24.86
CA VAL A 850 13.84 5.59 -25.43
C VAL A 850 12.68 4.61 -25.39
N THR A 851 11.67 4.87 -24.56
CA THR A 851 10.60 3.88 -24.34
C THR A 851 9.60 3.87 -25.50
N PRO A 852 8.97 2.71 -25.77
CA PRO A 852 7.84 2.64 -26.69
C PRO A 852 6.62 3.31 -26.04
N THR A 853 5.67 3.77 -26.83
CA THR A 853 4.48 4.47 -26.31
C THR A 853 3.21 3.69 -26.55
N ALA A 854 2.20 3.91 -25.71
CA ALA A 854 0.92 3.23 -25.85
C ALA A 854 0.15 3.69 -27.11
N GLY A 855 -0.81 2.88 -27.56
CA GLY A 855 -1.70 3.19 -28.67
C GLY A 855 -2.82 4.18 -28.30
N GLY A 856 -3.37 4.86 -29.30
CA GLY A 856 -4.53 5.74 -29.14
C GLY A 856 -5.86 4.99 -29.14
N TYR A 857 -6.95 5.68 -28.80
CA TYR A 857 -8.31 5.14 -28.82
C TYR A 857 -9.28 6.01 -29.61
N GLY A 858 -10.04 5.40 -30.52
CA GLY A 858 -11.06 6.08 -31.32
C GLY A 858 -10.45 6.83 -32.53
N PRO A 859 -11.24 7.10 -33.58
CA PRO A 859 -10.76 7.80 -34.76
C PRO A 859 -10.31 9.23 -34.43
N LEU A 860 -9.32 9.73 -35.17
CA LEU A 860 -8.92 11.13 -35.14
C LEU A 860 -10.09 12.03 -35.57
N SER A 861 -10.33 13.10 -34.82
CA SER A 861 -11.31 14.14 -35.15
C SER A 861 -10.80 15.09 -36.22
#